data_AF-A0A9E0N7V4-F1
#
_entry.id   AF-A0A9E0N7V4-F1
#
_cell.length_a   1.000
_cell.length_b   1.000
_cell.length_c   1.000
_cell.angle_alpha   90.00
_cell.angle_beta   90.00
_cell.angle_gamma   90.00
#
_symmetry.space_group_name_H-M   'P 1'
#
loop_
_entity.id
_entity.type
_entity.pdbx_description
1 polymer ?
#
loop_
_entity_poly.entity_id
_entity_poly.type
_entity_poly.pdbx_seq_one_letter_code
_entity_poly.pdbx_strand_id
1 'polypeptide(L)'
;MSRLRTLGRAAAAGALRTSLFGALLGTALTLAGCPDNPYEADTWIKKLDERGESERAVTTLEQLGDPRAIPALGKAWEKQGKPVRIIQVVIDLARPVTEAEASCDMDKGGKCLTNYPKGRPASWEKALPILQLAVTEIDENNPRSLDSAVKAADALGDAQLPEAMQALIAATANPDLNRPKAQRVRLSAIIALGKYRDPAAVGALTTMLKASLEDYGTAFLDLQKAKNEDEKKGANERGRDATATAAAAVNAMADLGAPEAVLTLTETMYRIPALASQVRRALVASGPNVSAELRKVLRGEHAAINTLFKDKKLDKYCGDKGTLPPDQCPSVSARDFYAALILGDLYDPASVPDLLKVLGQPALPVYYSDDAPSPNTQYNAVFDSLRKIGSAEGAAQVKALWVDPKAEAQLRALAVGAYGFIARDSSAVKELGAIAEENGADSGLRLEAATTYARLADSVDAIALLQRQAQTYAEASDKKKAEVAKAKPAYDKVKAEFDAVKKRFDDAKAKALKAASDTKLSTDQITAAAKEVDVIKVEFDAMKAKYKAEGDKFKPIERAVEDYRGYQRGFQTHIARIEIAIRCKGKPECFAGAFTAKPDEVAAKVAPHIKDIKDWTADEKIGLVTSQIERAALELGKMGTKASGQLGALLTAAQSDDRVIRQSVLLALPKVAPKPCNDCLGKLDEAIKAGQGKSTLAELNVETTILRNYFRAQGAKSDSAAPPAEAPAK
;
A
#
# COMPACT_ATOMS: atom_id res chain seq x y z
N MET A 1 5.98 -11.01 -33.49
CA MET A 1 5.77 -12.39 -33.97
C MET A 1 4.96 -13.14 -32.92
N SER A 2 3.94 -13.90 -33.37
CA SER A 2 3.01 -14.75 -32.59
C SER A 2 2.00 -14.00 -31.69
N ARG A 3 0.81 -13.61 -32.16
CA ARG A 3 -0.41 -14.35 -32.58
C ARG A 3 -1.45 -14.47 -31.45
N LEU A 4 -2.56 -13.75 -31.69
CA LEU A 4 -3.91 -13.92 -31.17
C LEU A 4 -4.33 -15.39 -31.01
N ARG A 5 -5.09 -15.68 -29.95
CA ARG A 5 -6.01 -16.82 -29.89
C ARG A 5 -7.44 -16.33 -29.68
N THR A 6 -8.21 -16.56 -30.73
CA THR A 6 -9.65 -16.39 -30.87
C THR A 6 -10.41 -17.51 -30.17
N LEU A 7 -11.59 -17.16 -29.67
CA LEU A 7 -12.63 -18.03 -29.13
C LEU A 7 -13.13 -19.05 -30.17
N GLY A 8 -13.42 -20.27 -29.72
CA GLY A 8 -14.15 -21.29 -30.49
C GLY A 8 -15.14 -22.03 -29.59
N ARG A 9 -16.43 -21.66 -29.68
CA ARG A 9 -17.57 -22.47 -29.23
C ARG A 9 -17.83 -23.54 -30.28
N ALA A 10 -18.03 -24.80 -29.86
CA ALA A 10 -18.59 -25.83 -30.72
C ALA A 10 -19.86 -26.38 -30.05
N ALA A 11 -20.98 -26.24 -30.75
CA ALA A 11 -22.22 -26.93 -30.48
C ALA A 11 -22.15 -28.32 -31.12
N ALA A 12 -22.63 -29.35 -30.41
CA ALA A 12 -22.86 -30.67 -30.98
C ALA A 12 -24.32 -31.07 -30.73
N ALA A 13 -25.09 -31.06 -31.82
CA ALA A 13 -26.40 -31.65 -31.93
C ALA A 13 -26.25 -33.16 -32.23
N GLY A 14 -27.06 -33.99 -31.56
CA GLY A 14 -27.04 -35.45 -31.70
C GLY A 14 -28.45 -36.04 -31.76
N ALA A 15 -28.91 -36.23 -33.00
CA ALA A 15 -29.91 -37.12 -33.57
C ALA A 15 -30.99 -37.86 -32.73
N LEU A 16 -32.22 -37.73 -33.24
CA LEU A 16 -33.40 -38.59 -33.12
C LEU A 16 -33.10 -40.10 -33.32
N ARG A 17 -33.78 -40.94 -32.53
CA ARG A 17 -34.26 -42.27 -32.94
C ARG A 17 -35.66 -42.54 -32.40
N THR A 18 -36.59 -42.67 -33.33
CA THR A 18 -37.96 -43.20 -33.19
C THR A 18 -37.90 -44.71 -33.33
N SER A 19 -38.57 -45.48 -32.44
CA SER A 19 -39.40 -46.67 -32.79
C SER A 19 -40.06 -47.34 -31.58
N LEU A 20 -41.38 -47.48 -31.72
CA LEU A 20 -42.30 -48.56 -31.34
C LEU A 20 -42.55 -48.99 -29.88
N PHE A 21 -43.77 -48.63 -29.43
CA PHE A 21 -44.85 -49.48 -28.89
C PHE A 21 -44.52 -50.87 -28.31
N GLY A 22 -44.91 -51.04 -27.05
CA GLY A 22 -45.19 -52.34 -26.41
C GLY A 22 -45.90 -52.11 -25.07
N ALA A 23 -47.21 -52.31 -25.05
CA ALA A 23 -48.09 -52.11 -23.92
C ALA A 23 -47.91 -53.16 -22.81
N LEU A 24 -48.01 -52.74 -21.55
CA LEU A 24 -48.53 -53.59 -20.47
C LEU A 24 -49.11 -52.71 -19.34
N LEU A 25 -50.44 -52.76 -19.25
CA LEU A 25 -51.23 -52.24 -18.13
C LEU A 25 -50.88 -53.00 -16.85
N GLY A 26 -50.54 -52.26 -15.80
CA GLY A 26 -50.47 -52.73 -14.42
C GLY A 26 -50.93 -51.61 -13.50
N THR A 27 -52.21 -51.63 -13.15
CA THR A 27 -52.91 -50.68 -12.29
C THR A 27 -52.36 -50.72 -10.86
N ALA A 28 -51.76 -49.62 -10.41
CA ALA A 28 -51.57 -49.30 -9.00
C ALA A 28 -51.96 -47.83 -8.77
N LEU A 29 -53.21 -47.62 -8.31
CA LEU A 29 -53.71 -46.35 -7.81
C LEU A 29 -52.93 -45.99 -6.53
N THR A 30 -51.83 -45.27 -6.70
CA THR A 30 -51.24 -44.48 -5.61
C THR A 30 -51.88 -43.10 -5.65
N LEU A 31 -52.31 -42.62 -4.48
CA LEU A 31 -52.93 -41.32 -4.29
C LEU A 31 -52.00 -40.22 -4.80
N ALA A 32 -52.28 -39.68 -5.99
CA ALA A 32 -51.58 -38.52 -6.52
C ALA A 32 -52.01 -37.28 -5.71
N GLY A 33 -51.25 -36.97 -4.65
CA GLY A 33 -51.33 -35.68 -3.99
C GLY A 33 -51.06 -34.56 -5.01
N CYS A 34 -51.76 -33.43 -4.88
CA CYS A 34 -51.58 -32.27 -5.74
C CYS A 34 -50.07 -31.93 -5.87
N PRO A 35 -49.57 -31.61 -7.08
CA PRO A 35 -48.17 -31.27 -7.26
C PRO A 35 -47.82 -30.08 -6.35
N ASP A 36 -46.76 -30.25 -5.54
CA ASP A 36 -46.25 -29.21 -4.65
C ASP A 36 -45.98 -27.90 -5.44
N ASN A 37 -46.35 -26.75 -4.86
CA ASN A 37 -46.20 -25.45 -5.53
C ASN A 37 -44.70 -25.13 -5.76
N PRO A 38 -44.23 -24.98 -7.01
CA PRO A 38 -42.80 -24.75 -7.29
C PRO A 38 -42.27 -23.39 -6.83
N TYR A 39 -43.15 -22.48 -6.38
CA TYR A 39 -42.78 -21.16 -5.84
C TYR A 39 -42.70 -21.12 -4.32
N GLU A 40 -42.99 -22.23 -3.64
CA GLU A 40 -42.87 -22.35 -2.18
C GLU A 40 -41.53 -22.97 -1.78
N ALA A 41 -40.90 -22.43 -0.74
CA ALA A 41 -39.63 -22.94 -0.24
C ALA A 41 -39.74 -24.41 0.24
N ASP A 42 -40.85 -24.78 0.87
CA ASP A 42 -41.09 -26.13 1.41
C ASP A 42 -41.01 -27.21 0.32
N THR A 43 -41.45 -26.90 -0.90
CA THR A 43 -41.35 -27.79 -2.06
C THR A 43 -39.91 -28.15 -2.37
N TRP A 44 -39.01 -27.17 -2.31
CA TRP A 44 -37.60 -27.36 -2.63
C TRP A 44 -36.80 -27.90 -1.45
N ILE A 45 -37.20 -27.59 -0.22
CA ILE A 45 -36.62 -28.17 0.99
C ILE A 45 -36.70 -29.70 0.95
N LYS A 46 -37.85 -30.28 0.54
CA LYS A 46 -38.03 -31.74 0.41
C LYS A 46 -37.06 -32.36 -0.60
N LYS A 47 -36.69 -31.62 -1.65
CA LYS A 47 -35.82 -32.10 -2.74
C LYS A 47 -34.33 -32.00 -2.44
N LEU A 48 -33.92 -31.40 -1.33
CA LEU A 48 -32.49 -31.26 -0.97
C LEU A 48 -31.80 -32.62 -0.79
N ASP A 49 -32.55 -33.66 -0.39
CA ASP A 49 -32.04 -35.01 -0.21
C ASP A 49 -32.04 -35.86 -1.49
N GLU A 50 -32.65 -35.37 -2.57
CA GLU A 50 -32.76 -36.07 -3.84
C GLU A 50 -31.50 -35.84 -4.69
N ARG A 51 -30.70 -36.88 -4.91
CA ARG A 51 -29.39 -36.79 -5.60
C ARG A 51 -29.45 -36.10 -6.97
N GLY A 52 -30.56 -36.19 -7.70
CA GLY A 52 -30.74 -35.57 -9.01
C GLY A 52 -31.32 -34.15 -8.98
N GLU A 53 -31.96 -33.75 -7.90
CA GLU A 53 -32.66 -32.45 -7.79
C GLU A 53 -31.98 -31.49 -6.79
N SER A 54 -31.03 -31.98 -5.99
CA SER A 54 -30.44 -31.20 -4.89
C SER A 54 -29.80 -29.89 -5.35
N GLU A 55 -29.00 -29.88 -6.43
CA GLU A 55 -28.36 -28.65 -6.94
C GLU A 55 -29.40 -27.63 -7.44
N ARG A 56 -30.46 -28.13 -8.08
CA ARG A 56 -31.59 -27.31 -8.53
C ARG A 56 -32.34 -26.74 -7.32
N ALA A 57 -32.61 -27.56 -6.31
CA ALA A 57 -33.24 -27.14 -5.07
C ALA A 57 -32.46 -26.05 -4.35
N VAL A 58 -31.14 -26.20 -4.20
CA VAL A 58 -30.27 -25.17 -3.60
C VAL A 58 -30.36 -23.85 -4.38
N THR A 59 -30.34 -23.91 -5.71
CA THR A 59 -30.45 -22.72 -6.58
C THR A 59 -31.81 -22.05 -6.47
N THR A 60 -32.89 -22.83 -6.46
CA THR A 60 -34.24 -22.25 -6.34
C THR A 60 -34.49 -21.69 -4.95
N LEU A 61 -33.99 -22.30 -3.89
CA LEU A 61 -34.09 -21.77 -2.53
C LEU A 61 -33.36 -20.43 -2.38
N GLU A 62 -32.20 -20.26 -3.01
CA GLU A 62 -31.50 -18.98 -3.07
C GLU A 62 -32.34 -17.90 -3.78
N GLN A 63 -32.94 -18.24 -4.93
CA GLN A 63 -33.79 -17.33 -5.71
C GLN A 63 -35.06 -16.92 -4.95
N LEU A 64 -35.68 -17.87 -4.24
CA LEU A 64 -36.85 -17.58 -3.40
C LEU A 64 -36.48 -16.68 -2.22
N GLY A 65 -35.24 -16.77 -1.73
CA GLY A 65 -34.71 -15.89 -0.69
C GLY A 65 -35.27 -16.15 0.70
N ASP A 66 -35.94 -17.29 0.94
CA ASP A 66 -36.63 -17.61 2.20
C ASP A 66 -35.70 -18.17 3.28
N PRO A 67 -35.46 -17.43 4.39
CA PRO A 67 -34.56 -17.88 5.45
C PRO A 67 -35.06 -19.13 6.21
N ARG A 68 -36.33 -19.55 6.05
CA ARG A 68 -36.83 -20.81 6.61
C ARG A 68 -36.12 -22.04 6.04
N ALA A 69 -35.49 -21.91 4.87
CA ALA A 69 -34.73 -23.00 4.26
C ALA A 69 -33.37 -23.27 4.93
N ILE A 70 -32.83 -22.32 5.71
CA ILE A 70 -31.48 -22.39 6.27
C ILE A 70 -31.24 -23.69 7.07
N PRO A 71 -32.09 -24.11 8.02
CA PRO A 71 -31.85 -25.34 8.77
C PRO A 71 -31.82 -26.61 7.89
N ALA A 72 -32.66 -26.68 6.87
CA ALA A 72 -32.69 -27.81 5.93
C ALA A 72 -31.44 -27.83 5.05
N LEU A 73 -30.99 -26.65 4.58
CA LEU A 73 -29.73 -26.50 3.86
C LEU A 73 -28.53 -26.92 4.72
N GLY A 74 -28.53 -26.60 6.02
CA GLY A 74 -27.51 -27.08 6.96
C GLY A 74 -27.40 -28.60 7.03
N LYS A 75 -28.53 -29.28 7.21
CA LYS A 75 -28.58 -30.76 7.20
C LYS A 75 -28.11 -31.35 5.88
N ALA A 76 -28.52 -30.75 4.76
CA ALA A 76 -28.08 -31.15 3.42
C ALA A 76 -26.57 -30.95 3.23
N TRP A 77 -26.02 -29.84 3.73
CA TRP A 77 -24.59 -29.56 3.69
C TRP A 77 -23.78 -30.64 4.42
N GLU A 78 -24.16 -31.02 5.63
CA GLU A 78 -23.49 -32.10 6.37
C GLU A 78 -23.55 -33.43 5.62
N LYS A 79 -24.76 -33.84 5.20
CA LYS A 79 -25.01 -35.13 4.53
C LYS A 79 -24.29 -35.27 3.19
N GLN A 80 -24.11 -34.17 2.46
CA GLN A 80 -23.51 -34.17 1.12
C GLN A 80 -21.99 -33.96 1.11
N GLY A 81 -21.32 -34.09 2.26
CA GLY A 81 -19.87 -33.96 2.35
C GLY A 81 -19.41 -32.50 2.29
N LYS A 82 -20.18 -31.60 2.91
CA LYS A 82 -19.85 -30.20 3.17
C LYS A 82 -19.59 -29.35 1.90
N PRO A 83 -20.48 -29.34 0.89
CA PRO A 83 -20.27 -28.54 -0.31
C PRO A 83 -20.34 -27.02 -0.04
N VAL A 84 -19.31 -26.28 -0.47
CA VAL A 84 -19.22 -24.81 -0.30
C VAL A 84 -20.43 -24.05 -0.83
N ARG A 85 -21.06 -24.53 -1.91
CA ARG A 85 -22.24 -23.91 -2.52
C ARG A 85 -23.41 -23.79 -1.54
N ILE A 86 -23.66 -24.83 -0.72
CA ILE A 86 -24.77 -24.81 0.23
C ILE A 86 -24.50 -23.79 1.35
N ILE A 87 -23.27 -23.72 1.86
CA ILE A 87 -22.87 -22.68 2.84
C ILE A 87 -23.05 -21.28 2.26
N GLN A 88 -22.69 -21.08 1.00
CA GLN A 88 -22.89 -19.76 0.37
C GLN A 88 -24.37 -19.36 0.31
N VAL A 89 -25.27 -20.29 -0.04
CA VAL A 89 -26.72 -20.03 0.01
C VAL A 89 -27.20 -19.79 1.43
N VAL A 90 -26.72 -20.55 2.42
CA VAL A 90 -27.02 -20.28 3.85
C VAL A 90 -26.63 -18.86 4.25
N ILE A 91 -25.44 -18.40 3.85
CA ILE A 91 -24.94 -17.04 4.12
C ILE A 91 -25.80 -15.99 3.40
N ASP A 92 -26.11 -16.21 2.12
CA ASP A 92 -26.91 -15.27 1.33
C ASP A 92 -28.33 -15.16 1.87
N LEU A 93 -28.94 -16.27 2.32
CA LEU A 93 -30.23 -16.30 3.00
C LEU A 93 -30.20 -15.70 4.42
N ALA A 94 -29.03 -15.60 5.05
CA ALA A 94 -28.89 -15.02 6.38
C ALA A 94 -28.63 -13.51 6.37
N ARG A 95 -27.96 -12.99 5.32
CA ARG A 95 -27.70 -11.55 5.16
C ARG A 95 -28.99 -10.75 5.01
N PRO A 96 -29.09 -9.53 5.57
CA PRO A 96 -30.21 -8.65 5.27
C PRO A 96 -30.22 -8.29 3.79
N VAL A 97 -31.40 -8.02 3.24
CA VAL A 97 -31.58 -7.58 1.85
C VAL A 97 -32.42 -6.32 1.87
N THR A 98 -31.93 -5.27 1.23
CA THR A 98 -32.66 -4.01 1.07
C THR A 98 -33.77 -4.15 0.02
N GLU A 99 -34.74 -3.23 0.01
CA GLU A 99 -35.80 -3.20 -1.01
C GLU A 99 -35.23 -3.08 -2.44
N ALA A 100 -34.16 -2.28 -2.62
CA ALA A 100 -33.50 -2.12 -3.91
C ALA A 100 -32.89 -3.45 -4.41
N GLU A 101 -32.21 -4.18 -3.52
CA GLU A 101 -31.61 -5.48 -3.84
C GLU A 101 -32.66 -6.58 -4.04
N ALA A 102 -33.80 -6.50 -3.37
CA ALA A 102 -34.87 -7.48 -3.53
C ALA A 102 -35.70 -7.26 -4.80
N SER A 103 -35.69 -6.05 -5.36
CA SER A 103 -36.42 -5.69 -6.56
C SER A 103 -36.04 -6.57 -7.77
N CYS A 104 -36.93 -6.65 -8.75
CA CYS A 104 -36.64 -7.30 -10.04
C CYS A 104 -35.92 -6.39 -11.05
N ASP A 105 -35.51 -5.20 -10.62
CA ASP A 105 -34.81 -4.24 -11.46
C ASP A 105 -33.33 -4.64 -11.57
N MET A 106 -33.02 -5.49 -12.55
CA MET A 106 -31.66 -5.99 -12.80
C MET A 106 -30.66 -4.85 -13.06
N ASP A 107 -31.11 -3.71 -13.60
CA ASP A 107 -30.26 -2.54 -13.85
C ASP A 107 -29.80 -1.86 -12.55
N LYS A 108 -30.49 -2.12 -11.44
CA LYS A 108 -30.12 -1.68 -10.08
C LYS A 108 -29.47 -2.78 -9.23
N GLY A 109 -29.14 -3.93 -9.83
CA GLY A 109 -28.59 -5.07 -9.12
C GLY A 109 -29.62 -5.89 -8.34
N GLY A 110 -30.90 -5.78 -8.70
CA GLY A 110 -31.99 -6.54 -8.09
C GLY A 110 -31.84 -8.06 -8.27
N LYS A 111 -32.22 -8.82 -7.24
CA LYS A 111 -32.16 -10.29 -7.20
C LYS A 111 -33.49 -10.97 -7.52
N CYS A 112 -34.57 -10.21 -7.76
CA CYS A 112 -35.91 -10.75 -7.97
C CYS A 112 -36.38 -11.68 -6.83
N LEU A 113 -36.28 -11.25 -5.57
CA LEU A 113 -36.75 -12.07 -4.43
C LEU A 113 -38.28 -11.99 -4.34
N THR A 114 -38.98 -12.88 -5.05
CA THR A 114 -40.44 -12.84 -5.23
C THR A 114 -41.23 -12.83 -3.93
N ASN A 115 -40.70 -13.47 -2.88
CA ASN A 115 -41.35 -13.57 -1.57
C ASN A 115 -41.01 -12.40 -0.63
N TYR A 116 -40.03 -11.58 -1.00
CA TYR A 116 -39.52 -10.46 -0.19
C TYR A 116 -39.34 -9.19 -1.02
N PRO A 117 -40.34 -8.72 -1.79
CA PRO A 117 -40.18 -7.58 -2.70
C PRO A 117 -39.79 -6.27 -1.98
N LYS A 118 -40.01 -6.18 -0.66
CA LYS A 118 -39.63 -5.04 0.20
C LYS A 118 -38.30 -5.24 0.93
N GLY A 119 -37.52 -6.25 0.55
CA GLY A 119 -36.36 -6.69 1.31
C GLY A 119 -36.73 -7.61 2.48
N ARG A 120 -35.70 -8.02 3.23
CA ARG A 120 -35.86 -8.83 4.44
C ARG A 120 -34.76 -8.53 5.47
N PRO A 121 -35.07 -8.67 6.78
CA PRO A 121 -34.07 -8.50 7.83
C PRO A 121 -33.02 -9.61 7.75
N ALA A 122 -31.94 -9.44 8.53
CA ALA A 122 -30.97 -10.49 8.75
C ALA A 122 -31.62 -11.71 9.43
N SER A 123 -31.07 -12.89 9.21
CA SER A 123 -31.47 -14.15 9.85
C SER A 123 -30.24 -14.97 10.26
N TRP A 124 -29.22 -14.26 10.77
CA TRP A 124 -27.94 -14.86 11.17
C TRP A 124 -28.10 -15.90 12.27
N GLU A 125 -29.09 -15.75 13.16
CA GLU A 125 -29.41 -16.70 14.22
C GLU A 125 -29.75 -18.10 13.68
N LYS A 126 -30.37 -18.19 12.49
CA LYS A 126 -30.68 -19.47 11.84
C LYS A 126 -29.45 -20.13 11.23
N ALA A 127 -28.54 -19.31 10.69
CA ALA A 127 -27.30 -19.78 10.07
C ALA A 127 -26.22 -20.11 11.10
N LEU A 128 -26.24 -19.46 12.26
CA LEU A 128 -25.20 -19.52 13.28
C LEU A 128 -24.77 -20.95 13.64
N PRO A 129 -25.68 -21.91 13.95
CA PRO A 129 -25.26 -23.27 14.31
C PRO A 129 -24.50 -23.97 13.16
N ILE A 130 -24.91 -23.73 11.92
CA ILE A 130 -24.31 -24.34 10.72
C ILE A 130 -22.94 -23.72 10.46
N LEU A 131 -22.82 -22.41 10.60
CA LEU A 131 -21.56 -21.69 10.38
C LEU A 131 -20.53 -22.01 11.48
N GLN A 132 -20.96 -22.11 12.75
CA GLN A 132 -20.10 -22.58 13.83
C GLN A 132 -19.59 -24.00 13.54
N LEU A 133 -20.49 -24.91 13.19
CA LEU A 133 -20.14 -26.29 12.84
C LEU A 133 -19.14 -26.36 11.68
N ALA A 134 -19.34 -25.56 10.63
CA ALA A 134 -18.42 -25.47 9.49
C ALA A 134 -17.03 -24.99 9.86
N VAL A 135 -16.90 -24.14 10.89
CA VAL A 135 -15.62 -23.60 11.37
C VAL A 135 -14.96 -24.51 12.42
N THR A 136 -15.73 -25.27 13.21
CA THR A 136 -15.18 -26.11 14.29
C THR A 136 -14.95 -27.56 13.87
N GLU A 137 -15.75 -28.10 12.94
CA GLU A 137 -15.63 -29.49 12.47
C GLU A 137 -15.05 -29.54 11.05
N ILE A 138 -13.77 -29.24 10.93
CA ILE A 138 -13.09 -29.16 9.64
C ILE A 138 -12.45 -30.51 9.30
N ASP A 139 -12.78 -31.06 8.14
CA ASP A 139 -11.99 -32.13 7.52
C ASP A 139 -10.88 -31.52 6.66
N GLU A 140 -9.66 -31.50 7.20
CA GLU A 140 -8.47 -30.95 6.52
C GLU A 140 -8.10 -31.69 5.21
N ASN A 141 -8.58 -32.92 5.03
CA ASN A 141 -8.33 -33.72 3.84
C ASN A 141 -9.41 -33.52 2.77
N ASN A 142 -10.51 -32.83 3.10
CA ASN A 142 -11.59 -32.50 2.18
C ASN A 142 -11.53 -31.01 1.77
N PRO A 143 -11.10 -30.69 0.54
CA PRO A 143 -11.06 -29.31 0.05
C PRO A 143 -12.39 -28.55 0.17
N ARG A 144 -13.53 -29.26 0.04
CA ARG A 144 -14.86 -28.65 0.17
C ARG A 144 -15.13 -28.21 1.61
N SER A 145 -14.75 -29.03 2.59
CA SER A 145 -14.85 -28.68 4.02
C SER A 145 -14.01 -27.45 4.33
N LEU A 146 -12.78 -27.38 3.82
CA LEU A 146 -11.90 -26.22 3.98
C LEU A 146 -12.49 -24.96 3.34
N ASP A 147 -13.01 -25.03 2.12
CA ASP A 147 -13.63 -23.88 1.43
C ASP A 147 -14.90 -23.40 2.14
N SER A 148 -15.74 -24.34 2.61
CA SER A 148 -16.90 -24.04 3.47
C SER A 148 -16.50 -23.32 4.75
N ALA A 149 -15.44 -23.78 5.42
CA ALA A 149 -14.98 -23.20 6.68
C ALA A 149 -14.45 -21.77 6.50
N VAL A 150 -13.73 -21.48 5.41
CA VAL A 150 -13.32 -20.09 5.07
C VAL A 150 -14.54 -19.19 4.90
N LYS A 151 -15.52 -19.61 4.09
CA LYS A 151 -16.74 -18.82 3.87
C LYS A 151 -17.54 -18.62 5.15
N ALA A 152 -17.61 -19.65 5.99
CA ALA A 152 -18.31 -19.58 7.26
C ALA A 152 -17.61 -18.63 8.23
N ALA A 153 -16.27 -18.68 8.36
CA ALA A 153 -15.52 -17.76 9.21
C ALA A 153 -15.70 -16.30 8.77
N ASP A 154 -15.59 -16.01 7.47
CA ASP A 154 -15.85 -14.67 6.93
C ASP A 154 -17.26 -14.16 7.29
N ALA A 155 -18.28 -15.03 7.13
CA ALA A 155 -19.67 -14.72 7.40
C ALA A 155 -19.96 -14.55 8.90
N LEU A 156 -19.33 -15.33 9.78
CA LEU A 156 -19.41 -15.13 11.22
C LEU A 156 -18.87 -13.74 11.61
N GLY A 157 -17.76 -13.32 11.00
CA GLY A 157 -17.23 -11.97 11.16
C GLY A 157 -18.17 -10.87 10.66
N ASP A 158 -18.88 -11.09 9.54
CA ASP A 158 -19.90 -10.16 9.03
C ASP A 158 -21.13 -10.10 9.95
N ALA A 159 -21.52 -11.25 10.52
CA ALA A 159 -22.69 -11.37 11.38
C ALA A 159 -22.48 -10.69 12.74
N GLN A 160 -21.24 -10.66 13.24
CA GLN A 160 -20.84 -10.05 14.52
C GLN A 160 -21.66 -10.55 15.72
N LEU A 161 -22.21 -11.76 15.65
CA LEU A 161 -22.97 -12.36 16.75
C LEU A 161 -22.01 -12.76 17.89
N PRO A 162 -22.23 -12.35 19.16
CA PRO A 162 -21.34 -12.68 20.27
C PRO A 162 -21.07 -14.18 20.43
N GLU A 163 -22.06 -15.02 20.18
CA GLU A 163 -21.98 -16.48 20.29
C GLU A 163 -21.06 -17.10 19.23
N ALA A 164 -20.91 -16.46 18.06
CA ALA A 164 -20.01 -16.92 17.01
C ALA A 164 -18.52 -16.69 17.34
N MET A 165 -18.21 -15.73 18.21
CA MET A 165 -16.84 -15.37 18.53
C MET A 165 -16.04 -16.56 19.10
N GLN A 166 -16.66 -17.39 19.94
CA GLN A 166 -15.97 -18.55 20.52
C GLN A 166 -15.58 -19.59 19.46
N ALA A 167 -16.40 -19.79 18.42
CA ALA A 167 -16.06 -20.69 17.32
C ALA A 167 -14.87 -20.15 16.51
N LEU A 168 -14.81 -18.84 16.28
CA LEU A 168 -13.67 -18.19 15.63
C LEU A 168 -12.40 -18.28 16.47
N ILE A 169 -12.48 -18.01 17.78
CA ILE A 169 -11.36 -18.16 18.72
C ILE A 169 -10.85 -19.60 18.69
N ALA A 170 -11.74 -20.59 18.79
CA ALA A 170 -11.39 -22.00 18.73
C ALA A 170 -10.67 -22.36 17.42
N ALA A 171 -11.15 -21.86 16.27
CA ALA A 171 -10.47 -22.06 14.99
C ALA A 171 -9.07 -21.42 14.96
N THR A 172 -8.88 -20.21 15.51
CA THR A 172 -7.55 -19.58 15.55
C THR A 172 -6.54 -20.33 16.42
N ALA A 173 -7.03 -21.08 17.41
CA ALA A 173 -6.24 -21.88 18.34
C ALA A 173 -6.04 -23.34 17.89
N ASN A 174 -6.71 -23.80 16.83
CA ASN A 174 -6.65 -25.18 16.38
C ASN A 174 -5.30 -25.48 15.68
N PRO A 175 -4.46 -26.38 16.25
CA PRO A 175 -3.15 -26.70 15.67
C PRO A 175 -3.22 -27.42 14.32
N ASP A 176 -4.30 -28.14 14.01
CA ASP A 176 -4.47 -28.78 12.70
C ASP A 176 -4.60 -27.75 11.57
N LEU A 177 -5.06 -26.54 11.89
CA LEU A 177 -5.13 -25.44 10.94
C LEU A 177 -3.76 -24.76 10.71
N ASN A 178 -2.68 -25.21 11.34
CA ASN A 178 -1.32 -24.74 11.03
C ASN A 178 -0.75 -25.37 9.75
N ARG A 179 -1.40 -26.40 9.21
CA ARG A 179 -0.93 -27.06 7.98
C ARG A 179 -1.18 -26.17 6.76
N PRO A 180 -0.30 -26.18 5.74
CA PRO A 180 -0.40 -25.26 4.60
C PRO A 180 -1.76 -25.22 3.89
N LYS A 181 -2.46 -26.36 3.77
CA LYS A 181 -3.79 -26.44 3.13
C LYS A 181 -4.91 -25.83 3.97
N ALA A 182 -4.80 -25.93 5.30
CA ALA A 182 -5.83 -25.54 6.25
C ALA A 182 -5.62 -24.13 6.81
N GLN A 183 -4.41 -23.57 6.68
CA GLN A 183 -4.03 -22.24 7.18
C GLN A 183 -4.97 -21.12 6.71
N ARG A 184 -5.51 -21.21 5.49
CA ARG A 184 -6.49 -20.24 4.99
C ARG A 184 -7.74 -20.10 5.87
N VAL A 185 -8.18 -21.17 6.53
CA VAL A 185 -9.32 -21.12 7.46
C VAL A 185 -8.92 -20.35 8.71
N ARG A 186 -7.74 -20.65 9.27
CA ARG A 186 -7.17 -19.91 10.40
C ARG A 186 -7.07 -18.41 10.09
N LEU A 187 -6.50 -18.05 8.93
CA LEU A 187 -6.36 -16.66 8.50
C LEU A 187 -7.72 -15.96 8.34
N SER A 188 -8.72 -16.62 7.76
CA SER A 188 -10.09 -16.08 7.67
C SER A 188 -10.71 -15.88 9.05
N ALA A 189 -10.55 -16.82 9.98
CA ALA A 189 -11.02 -16.67 11.36
C ALA A 189 -10.36 -15.49 12.10
N ILE A 190 -9.06 -15.27 11.89
CA ILE A 190 -8.33 -14.12 12.44
C ILE A 190 -8.89 -12.81 11.92
N ILE A 191 -9.09 -12.71 10.60
CA ILE A 191 -9.65 -11.52 9.96
C ILE A 191 -11.08 -11.28 10.46
N ALA A 192 -11.87 -12.34 10.61
CA ALA A 192 -13.23 -12.27 11.14
C ALA A 192 -13.26 -11.75 12.59
N LEU A 193 -12.34 -12.19 13.45
CA LEU A 193 -12.19 -11.63 14.81
C LEU A 193 -11.90 -10.13 14.80
N GLY A 194 -11.18 -9.62 13.80
CA GLY A 194 -10.93 -8.20 13.60
C GLY A 194 -12.18 -7.35 13.38
N LYS A 195 -13.32 -7.98 13.09
CA LYS A 195 -14.62 -7.30 12.95
C LYS A 195 -15.36 -7.18 14.29
N TYR A 196 -14.98 -7.92 15.33
CA TYR A 196 -15.70 -7.93 16.62
C TYR A 196 -15.20 -6.85 17.56
N ARG A 197 -16.05 -5.88 17.94
CA ARG A 197 -15.70 -4.85 18.94
C ARG A 197 -15.75 -5.38 20.39
N ASP A 198 -15.11 -6.51 20.65
CA ASP A 198 -15.12 -7.22 21.92
C ASP A 198 -13.68 -7.44 22.45
N PRO A 199 -13.39 -7.12 23.72
CA PRO A 199 -12.07 -7.35 24.33
C PRO A 199 -11.58 -8.80 24.26
N ALA A 200 -12.47 -9.79 24.24
CA ALA A 200 -12.11 -11.19 24.11
C ALA A 200 -11.48 -11.50 22.74
N ALA A 201 -11.95 -10.85 21.67
CA ALA A 201 -11.34 -10.95 20.34
C ALA A 201 -9.91 -10.39 20.36
N VAL A 202 -9.68 -9.25 21.03
CA VAL A 202 -8.34 -8.69 21.18
C VAL A 202 -7.42 -9.60 22.00
N GLY A 203 -7.92 -10.20 23.09
CA GLY A 203 -7.19 -11.17 23.89
C GLY A 203 -6.76 -12.40 23.08
N ALA A 204 -7.65 -12.94 22.26
CA ALA A 204 -7.36 -14.06 21.37
C ALA A 204 -6.33 -13.69 20.29
N LEU A 205 -6.51 -12.55 19.61
CA LEU A 205 -5.56 -12.05 18.61
C LEU A 205 -4.18 -11.78 19.23
N THR A 206 -4.12 -11.25 20.45
CA THR A 206 -2.87 -10.99 21.19
C THR A 206 -2.14 -12.29 21.51
N THR A 207 -2.86 -13.29 22.01
CA THR A 207 -2.29 -14.61 22.32
C THR A 207 -1.72 -15.26 21.07
N MET A 208 -2.47 -15.22 19.98
CA MET A 208 -2.03 -15.78 18.71
C MET A 208 -0.83 -15.03 18.12
N LEU A 209 -0.83 -13.70 18.16
CA LEU A 209 0.29 -12.90 17.67
C LEU A 209 1.57 -13.27 18.43
N LYS A 210 1.51 -13.37 19.77
CA LYS A 210 2.65 -13.84 20.58
C LYS A 210 3.14 -15.23 20.16
N ALA A 211 2.23 -16.19 19.96
CA ALA A 211 2.60 -17.52 19.48
C ALA A 211 3.31 -17.47 18.11
N SER A 212 2.78 -16.69 17.15
CA SER A 212 3.43 -16.51 15.84
C SER A 212 4.80 -15.84 15.93
N LEU A 213 5.01 -14.93 16.88
CA LEU A 213 6.33 -14.33 17.10
C LEU A 213 7.36 -15.36 17.61
N GLU A 214 6.94 -16.28 18.49
CA GLU A 214 7.80 -17.38 18.95
C GLU A 214 8.08 -18.40 17.84
N ASP A 215 7.06 -18.77 17.06
CA ASP A 215 7.22 -19.66 15.90
C ASP A 215 8.19 -19.06 14.87
N TYR A 216 8.06 -17.76 14.58
CA TYR A 216 8.97 -17.04 13.69
C TYR A 216 10.41 -17.05 14.22
N GLY A 217 10.60 -16.74 15.51
CA GLY A 217 11.92 -16.76 16.13
C GLY A 217 12.57 -18.14 16.12
N THR A 218 11.78 -19.19 16.36
CA THR A 218 12.24 -20.58 16.28
C THR A 218 12.61 -20.97 14.85
N ALA A 219 11.76 -20.66 13.88
CA ALA A 219 12.03 -20.91 12.47
C ALA A 219 13.31 -20.21 11.99
N PHE A 220 13.56 -18.97 12.44
CA PHE A 220 14.79 -18.25 12.13
C PHE A 220 16.04 -18.94 12.71
N LEU A 221 16.00 -19.40 13.96
CA LEU A 221 17.10 -20.15 14.57
C LEU A 221 17.33 -21.50 13.88
N ASP A 222 16.27 -22.18 13.47
CA ASP A 222 16.35 -23.42 12.71
C ASP A 222 17.00 -23.19 11.34
N LEU A 223 16.65 -22.09 10.66
CA LEU A 223 17.25 -21.70 9.39
C LEU A 223 18.77 -21.47 9.53
N GLN A 224 19.22 -20.81 10.61
CA GLN A 224 20.64 -20.61 10.87
C GLN A 224 21.39 -21.92 11.15
N LYS A 225 20.73 -22.89 11.78
CA LYS A 225 21.30 -24.21 12.13
C LYS A 225 21.19 -25.23 11.00
N ALA A 226 20.37 -24.97 9.98
CA ALA A 226 20.08 -25.90 8.90
C ALA A 226 21.35 -26.29 8.14
N LYS A 227 21.56 -27.60 7.98
CA LYS A 227 22.75 -28.18 7.35
C LYS A 227 22.50 -28.61 5.90
N ASN A 228 21.24 -28.67 5.48
CA ASN A 228 20.83 -29.08 4.14
C ASN A 228 19.66 -28.22 3.62
N GLU A 229 19.35 -28.34 2.34
CA GLU A 229 18.32 -27.53 1.67
C GLU A 229 16.89 -27.83 2.14
N ASP A 230 16.60 -29.08 2.55
CA ASP A 230 15.27 -29.45 3.04
C ASP A 230 14.97 -28.82 4.42
N GLU A 231 15.95 -28.81 5.32
CA GLU A 231 15.87 -28.12 6.61
C GLU A 231 15.68 -26.61 6.41
N LYS A 232 16.45 -25.99 5.49
CA LYS A 232 16.28 -24.57 5.15
C LYS A 232 14.90 -24.28 4.61
N LYS A 233 14.43 -25.11 3.67
CA LYS A 233 13.08 -24.99 3.09
C LYS A 233 12.01 -25.10 4.16
N GLY A 234 12.09 -26.10 5.03
CA GLY A 234 11.13 -26.30 6.12
C GLY A 234 11.12 -25.15 7.12
N ALA A 235 12.29 -24.62 7.50
CA ALA A 235 12.41 -23.44 8.35
C ALA A 235 11.83 -22.19 7.68
N ASN A 236 12.15 -21.95 6.41
CA ASN A 236 11.60 -20.84 5.63
C ASN A 236 10.08 -20.91 5.49
N GLU A 237 9.52 -22.09 5.21
CA GLU A 237 8.07 -22.29 5.14
C GLU A 237 7.40 -21.96 6.48
N ARG A 238 7.92 -22.49 7.61
CA ARG A 238 7.41 -22.14 8.95
C ARG A 238 7.50 -20.65 9.25
N GLY A 239 8.63 -20.02 8.93
CA GLY A 239 8.81 -18.58 9.14
C GLY A 239 7.84 -17.73 8.33
N ARG A 240 7.59 -18.11 7.06
CA ARG A 240 6.60 -17.47 6.19
C ARG A 240 5.19 -17.63 6.75
N ASP A 241 4.83 -18.84 7.18
CA ASP A 241 3.49 -19.13 7.66
C ASP A 241 3.21 -18.41 9.00
N ALA A 242 4.20 -18.36 9.91
CA ALA A 242 4.14 -17.56 11.14
C ALA A 242 4.00 -16.06 10.84
N THR A 243 4.75 -15.55 9.85
CA THR A 243 4.64 -14.15 9.40
C THR A 243 3.26 -13.84 8.83
N ALA A 244 2.67 -14.76 8.06
CA ALA A 244 1.32 -14.59 7.50
C ALA A 244 0.25 -14.53 8.60
N THR A 245 0.33 -15.39 9.60
CA THR A 245 -0.56 -15.37 10.77
C THR A 245 -0.40 -14.08 11.57
N ALA A 246 0.85 -13.66 11.85
CA ALA A 246 1.13 -12.39 12.53
C ALA A 246 0.58 -11.18 11.74
N ALA A 247 0.77 -11.16 10.41
CA ALA A 247 0.24 -10.13 9.55
C ALA A 247 -1.29 -10.02 9.60
N ALA A 248 -1.98 -11.16 9.58
CA ALA A 248 -3.44 -11.20 9.72
C ALA A 248 -3.88 -10.67 11.09
N ALA A 249 -3.18 -11.07 12.16
CA ALA A 249 -3.45 -10.61 13.53
C ALA A 249 -3.31 -9.10 13.68
N VAL A 250 -2.20 -8.55 13.17
CA VAL A 250 -1.90 -7.11 13.20
C VAL A 250 -2.95 -6.32 12.44
N ASN A 251 -3.37 -6.79 11.26
CA ASN A 251 -4.44 -6.14 10.50
C ASN A 251 -5.79 -6.20 11.25
N ALA A 252 -6.14 -7.35 11.82
CA ALA A 252 -7.34 -7.50 12.64
C ALA A 252 -7.33 -6.55 13.85
N MET A 253 -6.20 -6.45 14.57
CA MET A 253 -6.04 -5.48 15.67
C MET A 253 -6.13 -4.03 15.19
N ALA A 254 -5.64 -3.72 13.98
CA ALA A 254 -5.80 -2.41 13.38
C ALA A 254 -7.27 -2.09 13.13
N ASP A 255 -8.08 -3.04 12.67
CA ASP A 255 -9.51 -2.83 12.43
C ASP A 255 -10.27 -2.60 13.74
N LEU A 256 -9.89 -3.32 14.81
CA LEU A 256 -10.46 -3.16 16.16
C LEU A 256 -10.08 -1.84 16.84
N GLY A 257 -8.84 -1.37 16.63
CA GLY A 257 -8.27 -0.29 17.44
C GLY A 257 -8.03 -0.76 18.87
N ALA A 258 -7.05 -1.64 19.06
CA ALA A 258 -6.80 -2.41 20.29
C ALA A 258 -5.73 -1.76 21.21
N PRO A 259 -6.07 -0.82 22.11
CA PRO A 259 -5.11 -0.17 23.02
C PRO A 259 -4.36 -1.15 23.93
N GLU A 260 -5.00 -2.24 24.35
CA GLU A 260 -4.41 -3.28 25.19
C GLU A 260 -3.34 -4.11 24.46
N ALA A 261 -3.32 -4.07 23.12
CA ALA A 261 -2.35 -4.80 22.30
C ALA A 261 -1.08 -3.99 21.99
N VAL A 262 -0.97 -2.73 22.44
CA VAL A 262 0.13 -1.81 22.09
C VAL A 262 1.51 -2.42 22.35
N LEU A 263 1.71 -3.08 23.50
CA LEU A 263 2.99 -3.75 23.79
C LEU A 263 3.29 -4.85 22.78
N THR A 264 2.35 -5.77 22.56
CA THR A 264 2.53 -6.90 21.64
C THR A 264 2.75 -6.43 20.21
N LEU A 265 2.02 -5.40 19.77
CA LEU A 265 2.24 -4.76 18.47
C LEU A 265 3.64 -4.15 18.39
N THR A 266 4.09 -3.43 19.43
CA THR A 266 5.43 -2.84 19.48
C THR A 266 6.52 -3.92 19.42
N GLU A 267 6.38 -5.03 20.14
CA GLU A 267 7.30 -6.19 20.04
C GLU A 267 7.29 -6.80 18.63
N THR A 268 6.11 -6.92 18.01
CA THR A 268 5.97 -7.45 16.65
C THR A 268 6.76 -6.63 15.64
N MET A 269 6.72 -5.30 15.77
CA MET A 269 7.46 -4.38 14.92
C MET A 269 8.97 -4.67 14.88
N TYR A 270 9.55 -4.95 16.05
CA TYR A 270 10.98 -5.19 16.20
C TYR A 270 11.38 -6.62 15.84
N ARG A 271 10.50 -7.60 16.08
CA ARG A 271 10.78 -9.02 15.82
C ARG A 271 10.56 -9.42 14.36
N ILE A 272 9.61 -8.77 13.67
CA ILE A 272 9.31 -9.03 12.25
C ILE A 272 9.30 -7.69 11.49
N PRO A 273 10.47 -7.10 11.17
CA PRO A 273 10.56 -5.81 10.48
C PRO A 273 9.78 -5.73 9.16
N ALA A 274 9.58 -6.86 8.47
CA ALA A 274 8.76 -6.95 7.26
C ALA A 274 7.29 -6.53 7.48
N LEU A 275 6.79 -6.57 8.72
CA LEU A 275 5.44 -6.14 9.10
C LEU A 275 5.37 -4.70 9.61
N ALA A 276 6.48 -3.95 9.61
CA ALA A 276 6.54 -2.62 10.22
C ALA A 276 5.43 -1.67 9.72
N SER A 277 5.13 -1.66 8.42
CA SER A 277 4.04 -0.83 7.86
C SER A 277 2.64 -1.24 8.35
N GLN A 278 2.39 -2.54 8.53
CA GLN A 278 1.11 -3.03 9.07
C GLN A 278 0.99 -2.71 10.56
N VAL A 279 2.08 -2.91 11.31
CA VAL A 279 2.15 -2.61 12.74
C VAL A 279 2.00 -1.12 13.00
N ARG A 280 2.64 -0.26 12.20
CA ARG A 280 2.47 1.20 12.22
C ARG A 280 0.99 1.60 12.10
N ARG A 281 0.25 1.03 11.14
CA ARG A 281 -1.21 1.25 11.01
C ARG A 281 -2.00 0.78 12.23
N ALA A 282 -1.64 -0.37 12.79
CA ALA A 282 -2.31 -0.95 13.95
C ALA A 282 -2.07 -0.13 15.23
N LEU A 283 -0.84 0.29 15.47
CA LEU A 283 -0.47 1.14 16.59
C LEU A 283 -1.18 2.49 16.53
N VAL A 284 -1.22 3.14 15.37
CA VAL A 284 -1.98 4.41 15.23
C VAL A 284 -3.48 4.21 15.45
N ALA A 285 -4.04 3.08 15.00
CA ALA A 285 -5.43 2.72 15.28
C ALA A 285 -5.72 2.45 16.76
N SER A 286 -4.71 2.06 17.54
CA SER A 286 -4.84 1.65 18.94
C SER A 286 -5.04 2.82 19.91
N GLY A 287 -4.93 4.07 19.44
CA GLY A 287 -5.34 5.23 20.23
C GLY A 287 -4.20 6.10 20.79
N PRO A 288 -4.54 7.16 21.54
CA PRO A 288 -3.59 8.18 21.98
C PRO A 288 -2.54 7.69 22.99
N ASN A 289 -2.80 6.60 23.72
CA ASN A 289 -1.87 6.06 24.70
C ASN A 289 -0.57 5.53 24.08
N VAL A 290 -0.58 5.22 22.78
CA VAL A 290 0.59 4.73 22.04
C VAL A 290 1.75 5.72 22.11
N SER A 291 1.49 7.03 22.04
CA SER A 291 2.54 8.05 22.12
C SER A 291 3.30 7.98 23.45
N ALA A 292 2.58 7.78 24.56
CA ALA A 292 3.21 7.69 25.88
C ALA A 292 4.16 6.48 25.97
N GLU A 293 3.75 5.33 25.45
CA GLU A 293 4.59 4.12 25.44
C GLU A 293 5.80 4.24 24.52
N LEU A 294 5.63 4.78 23.31
CA LEU A 294 6.75 4.94 22.36
C LEU A 294 7.77 6.00 22.81
N ARG A 295 7.35 7.04 23.52
CA ARG A 295 8.30 7.97 24.16
C ARG A 295 9.13 7.29 25.25
N LYS A 296 8.54 6.38 26.04
CA LYS A 296 9.33 5.55 26.99
C LYS A 296 10.37 4.72 26.26
N VAL A 297 10.06 4.20 25.06
CA VAL A 297 11.03 3.48 24.22
C VAL A 297 12.21 4.39 23.84
N LEU A 298 11.94 5.60 23.33
CA LEU A 298 13.01 6.56 22.97
C LEU A 298 13.86 7.00 24.18
N ARG A 299 13.28 7.06 25.37
CA ARG A 299 14.01 7.38 26.61
C ARG A 299 14.78 6.19 27.18
N GLY A 300 14.56 4.98 26.68
CA GLY A 300 15.09 3.75 27.27
C GLY A 300 14.42 3.38 28.60
N GLU A 301 13.19 3.85 28.85
CA GLU A 301 12.39 3.61 30.06
C GLU A 301 11.41 2.44 29.90
N HIS A 302 11.22 1.93 28.67
CA HIS A 302 10.28 0.85 28.41
C HIS A 302 10.87 -0.53 28.74
N ALA A 303 10.64 -1.00 29.98
CA ALA A 303 11.23 -2.24 30.52
C ALA A 303 11.09 -3.47 29.60
N ALA A 304 9.88 -3.79 29.11
CA ALA A 304 9.68 -4.97 28.26
C ALA A 304 10.45 -4.91 26.93
N ILE A 305 10.42 -3.76 26.23
CA ILE A 305 11.19 -3.56 25.00
C ILE A 305 12.69 -3.58 25.27
N ASN A 306 13.17 -3.00 26.36
CA ASN A 306 14.59 -3.10 26.73
C ASN A 306 15.02 -4.55 26.98
N THR A 307 14.20 -5.34 27.68
CA THR A 307 14.44 -6.77 27.87
C THR A 307 14.46 -7.52 26.53
N LEU A 308 13.49 -7.25 25.65
CA LEU A 308 13.47 -7.85 24.31
C LEU A 308 14.76 -7.56 23.53
N PHE A 309 15.21 -6.30 23.50
CA PHE A 309 16.43 -5.90 22.80
C PHE A 309 17.66 -6.57 23.38
N LYS A 310 17.76 -6.67 24.71
CA LYS A 310 18.85 -7.37 25.40
C LYS A 310 18.86 -8.87 25.08
N ASP A 311 17.72 -9.53 25.23
CA ASP A 311 17.61 -10.99 25.12
C ASP A 311 17.77 -11.47 23.67
N LYS A 312 17.26 -10.69 22.71
CA LYS A 312 17.32 -11.01 21.27
C LYS A 312 18.45 -10.27 20.53
N LYS A 313 19.26 -9.47 21.24
CA LYS A 313 20.37 -8.67 20.70
C LYS A 313 19.97 -7.78 19.51
N LEU A 314 18.77 -7.18 19.56
CA LEU A 314 18.21 -6.41 18.43
C LEU A 314 18.86 -5.04 18.24
N ASP A 315 19.70 -4.60 19.16
CA ASP A 315 20.53 -3.39 19.06
C ASP A 315 21.86 -3.65 18.34
N LYS A 316 22.14 -4.90 17.95
CA LYS A 316 23.39 -5.32 17.32
C LYS A 316 23.13 -6.11 16.04
N TYR A 317 23.97 -5.91 15.05
CA TYR A 317 24.05 -6.77 13.87
C TYR A 317 25.30 -7.64 13.95
N CYS A 318 25.15 -8.97 13.88
CA CYS A 318 26.26 -9.91 14.02
C CYS A 318 26.52 -10.70 12.71
N GLY A 319 26.28 -10.07 11.56
CA GLY A 319 26.31 -10.72 10.24
C GLY A 319 25.01 -11.47 9.94
N ASP A 320 24.73 -11.73 8.66
CA ASP A 320 23.48 -12.39 8.24
C ASP A 320 23.32 -13.80 8.83
N LYS A 321 24.46 -14.46 9.11
CA LYS A 321 24.52 -15.78 9.77
C LYS A 321 24.64 -15.68 11.29
N GLY A 322 24.73 -14.48 11.87
CA GLY A 322 24.95 -14.29 13.30
C GLY A 322 26.32 -14.77 13.79
N THR A 323 27.30 -14.91 12.90
CA THR A 323 28.60 -15.53 13.18
C THR A 323 29.68 -14.54 13.61
N LEU A 324 29.44 -13.23 13.58
CA LEU A 324 30.43 -12.26 14.03
C LEU A 324 30.66 -12.40 15.54
N PRO A 325 31.93 -12.29 16.00
CA PRO A 325 32.24 -12.17 17.42
C PRO A 325 31.45 -11.01 18.07
N PRO A 326 30.99 -11.14 19.33
CA PRO A 326 30.16 -10.12 19.99
C PRO A 326 30.77 -8.71 20.02
N ASP A 327 32.10 -8.61 20.09
CA ASP A 327 32.87 -7.36 20.06
C ASP A 327 32.97 -6.73 18.66
N GLN A 328 32.60 -7.47 17.61
CA GLN A 328 32.59 -7.02 16.22
C GLN A 328 31.19 -6.72 15.69
N CYS A 329 30.13 -6.93 16.48
CA CYS A 329 28.76 -6.66 16.04
C CYS A 329 28.47 -5.14 16.06
N PRO A 330 28.32 -4.47 14.89
CA PRO A 330 27.94 -3.05 14.86
C PRO A 330 26.58 -2.79 15.52
N SER A 331 26.44 -1.60 16.12
CA SER A 331 25.17 -1.14 16.67
C SER A 331 24.21 -0.74 15.55
N VAL A 332 22.91 -0.96 15.77
CA VAL A 332 21.83 -0.53 14.87
C VAL A 332 20.83 0.38 15.58
N SER A 333 20.05 1.14 14.80
CA SER A 333 19.12 2.15 15.30
C SER A 333 17.64 1.73 15.26
N ALA A 334 17.34 0.44 15.05
CA ALA A 334 15.97 -0.04 14.85
C ALA A 334 15.01 0.43 15.96
N ARG A 335 15.46 0.38 17.23
CA ARG A 335 14.68 0.81 18.40
C ARG A 335 14.11 2.22 18.22
N ASP A 336 15.01 3.16 17.95
CA ASP A 336 14.70 4.58 17.94
C ASP A 336 14.04 4.98 16.61
N PHE A 337 14.46 4.36 15.49
CA PHE A 337 13.88 4.60 14.17
C PHE A 337 12.38 4.33 14.14
N TYR A 338 11.95 3.12 14.55
CA TYR A 338 10.55 2.75 14.45
C TYR A 338 9.66 3.50 15.44
N ALA A 339 10.14 3.71 16.67
CA ALA A 339 9.42 4.49 17.67
C ALA A 339 9.24 5.94 17.20
N ALA A 340 10.29 6.59 16.68
CA ALA A 340 10.21 7.93 16.13
C ALA A 340 9.16 7.99 15.00
N LEU A 341 9.26 7.11 14.00
CA LEU A 341 8.37 7.10 12.84
C LEU A 341 6.88 7.12 13.22
N ILE A 342 6.47 6.29 14.19
CA ILE A 342 5.07 6.22 14.64
C ILE A 342 4.67 7.44 15.48
N LEU A 343 5.57 7.99 16.30
CA LEU A 343 5.29 9.25 17.02
C LEU A 343 4.97 10.39 16.04
N GLY A 344 5.63 10.41 14.88
CA GLY A 344 5.28 11.30 13.78
C GLY A 344 3.83 11.13 13.30
N ASP A 345 3.35 9.90 13.16
CA ASP A 345 1.98 9.59 12.68
C ASP A 345 0.88 9.83 13.70
N LEU A 346 1.26 9.87 14.97
CA LEU A 346 0.36 10.23 16.06
C LEU A 346 0.24 11.76 16.20
N TYR A 347 1.06 12.53 15.47
CA TYR A 347 1.05 14.00 15.44
C TYR A 347 1.08 14.62 16.83
N ASP A 348 1.79 14.00 17.78
CA ASP A 348 1.84 14.41 19.19
C ASP A 348 3.01 15.37 19.45
N PRO A 349 2.76 16.67 19.71
CA PRO A 349 3.82 17.64 20.01
C PRO A 349 4.61 17.28 21.27
N ALA A 350 4.03 16.55 22.22
CA ALA A 350 4.72 16.15 23.45
C ALA A 350 5.85 15.13 23.22
N SER A 351 6.03 14.66 21.99
CA SER A 351 7.13 13.80 21.57
C SER A 351 8.36 14.58 21.08
N VAL A 352 8.24 15.89 20.81
CA VAL A 352 9.31 16.69 20.23
C VAL A 352 10.58 16.69 21.08
N PRO A 353 10.54 16.89 22.42
CA PRO A 353 11.75 16.84 23.24
C PRO A 353 12.48 15.49 23.17
N ASP A 354 11.72 14.38 23.13
CA ASP A 354 12.29 13.03 23.05
C ASP A 354 12.93 12.76 21.68
N LEU A 355 12.26 13.18 20.60
CA LEU A 355 12.78 13.12 19.23
C LEU A 355 14.08 13.92 19.09
N LEU A 356 14.13 15.12 19.63
CA LEU A 356 15.31 15.97 19.61
C LEU A 356 16.47 15.38 20.42
N LYS A 357 16.19 14.71 21.55
CA LYS A 357 17.22 14.00 22.32
C LYS A 357 17.86 12.86 21.51
N VAL A 358 17.09 12.18 20.66
CA VAL A 358 17.61 11.14 19.74
C VAL A 358 18.55 11.74 18.68
N LEU A 359 18.30 12.97 18.20
CA LEU A 359 19.22 13.67 17.28
C LEU A 359 20.57 14.01 17.90
N GLY A 360 20.69 13.99 19.24
CA GLY A 360 21.98 14.16 19.92
C GLY A 360 22.85 12.89 19.92
N GLN A 361 22.35 11.77 19.42
CA GLN A 361 23.06 10.49 19.38
C GLN A 361 23.71 10.26 18.00
N PRO A 362 24.82 9.51 17.89
CA PRO A 362 25.42 9.18 16.60
C PRO A 362 24.40 8.50 15.65
N ALA A 363 24.38 8.92 14.39
CA ALA A 363 23.56 8.26 13.37
C ALA A 363 24.03 6.80 13.17
N LEU A 364 23.09 5.86 13.26
CA LEU A 364 23.35 4.42 13.11
C LEU A 364 22.41 3.85 12.05
N PRO A 365 22.82 2.84 11.27
CA PRO A 365 21.92 2.19 10.32
C PRO A 365 20.76 1.51 11.04
N VAL A 366 19.55 1.53 10.46
CA VAL A 366 18.37 0.88 11.09
C VAL A 366 18.58 -0.63 11.25
N TYR A 367 19.13 -1.27 10.21
CA TYR A 367 19.45 -2.70 10.15
C TYR A 367 20.53 -2.91 9.08
N TYR A 368 20.95 -4.16 8.86
CA TYR A 368 21.81 -4.57 7.76
C TYR A 368 21.09 -5.63 6.90
N SER A 369 21.38 -5.65 5.61
CA SER A 369 20.89 -6.64 4.64
C SER A 369 22.01 -6.99 3.69
N ASP A 370 22.28 -8.28 3.48
CA ASP A 370 23.40 -8.76 2.66
C ASP A 370 24.75 -8.14 3.10
N ASP A 371 24.97 -8.11 4.42
CA ASP A 371 26.10 -7.44 5.10
C ASP A 371 26.25 -5.92 4.79
N ALA A 372 25.30 -5.31 4.09
CA ALA A 372 25.29 -3.87 3.79
C ALA A 372 24.42 -3.10 4.80
N PRO A 373 24.88 -1.95 5.32
CA PRO A 373 24.06 -1.13 6.21
C PRO A 373 22.86 -0.57 5.46
N SER A 374 21.72 -0.51 6.14
CA SER A 374 20.55 0.21 5.64
C SER A 374 20.93 1.67 5.32
N PRO A 375 20.46 2.23 4.20
CA PRO A 375 20.69 3.64 3.88
C PRO A 375 19.90 4.59 4.81
N ASN A 376 18.98 4.04 5.61
CA ASN A 376 18.23 4.79 6.60
C ASN A 376 18.90 4.69 7.97
N THR A 377 18.73 5.74 8.76
CA THR A 377 19.13 5.85 10.16
C THR A 377 17.96 6.38 10.99
N GLN A 378 18.07 6.37 12.32
CA GLN A 378 17.07 6.99 13.19
C GLN A 378 16.82 8.47 12.86
N TYR A 379 17.80 9.18 12.29
CA TYR A 379 17.61 10.57 11.87
C TYR A 379 16.53 10.71 10.79
N ASN A 380 16.46 9.79 9.82
CA ASN A 380 15.43 9.82 8.77
C ASN A 380 14.02 9.80 9.39
N ALA A 381 13.79 8.92 10.38
CA ALA A 381 12.51 8.83 11.07
C ALA A 381 12.24 10.05 11.96
N VAL A 382 13.25 10.56 12.67
CA VAL A 382 13.08 11.74 13.53
C VAL A 382 12.72 12.98 12.72
N PHE A 383 13.44 13.26 11.62
CA PHE A 383 13.14 14.42 10.77
C PHE A 383 11.77 14.31 10.09
N ASP A 384 11.38 13.11 9.62
CA ASP A 384 10.01 12.89 9.11
C ASP A 384 8.95 13.16 10.18
N SER A 385 9.20 12.72 11.42
CA SER A 385 8.27 12.89 12.54
C SER A 385 8.13 14.36 12.94
N LEU A 386 9.24 15.09 13.02
CA LEU A 386 9.24 16.53 13.26
C LEU A 386 8.45 17.28 12.17
N ARG A 387 8.58 16.89 10.90
CA ARG A 387 7.78 17.45 9.79
C ARG A 387 6.29 17.17 9.95
N LYS A 388 5.91 15.93 10.26
CA LYS A 388 4.51 15.52 10.47
C LYS A 388 3.88 16.31 11.61
N ILE A 389 4.50 16.29 12.79
CA ILE A 389 4.07 17.05 13.98
C ILE A 389 4.02 18.55 13.66
N GLY A 390 5.06 19.07 13.03
CA GLY A 390 5.17 20.46 12.63
C GLY A 390 5.31 21.44 13.79
N SER A 391 5.76 21.02 14.98
CA SER A 391 5.92 21.93 16.14
C SER A 391 7.14 22.84 15.99
N ALA A 392 7.00 24.11 16.35
CA ALA A 392 8.08 25.10 16.29
C ALA A 392 9.17 24.89 17.33
N GLU A 393 8.90 24.16 18.41
CA GLU A 393 9.80 23.95 19.55
C GLU A 393 11.16 23.36 19.14
N GLY A 394 11.19 22.51 18.11
CA GLY A 394 12.43 21.92 17.60
C GLY A 394 13.19 22.76 16.58
N ALA A 395 12.65 23.90 16.13
CA ALA A 395 13.22 24.65 15.00
C ALA A 395 14.66 25.11 15.28
N ALA A 396 14.94 25.63 16.48
CA ALA A 396 16.28 26.11 16.84
C ALA A 396 17.33 24.98 16.85
N GLN A 397 16.98 23.80 17.36
CA GLN A 397 17.91 22.67 17.43
C GLN A 397 18.14 22.04 16.04
N VAL A 398 17.09 21.90 15.23
CA VAL A 398 17.22 21.47 13.83
C VAL A 398 18.07 22.48 13.04
N LYS A 399 17.87 23.78 13.26
CA LYS A 399 18.71 24.84 12.71
C LYS A 399 20.15 24.77 13.23
N ALA A 400 20.45 24.20 14.39
CA ALA A 400 21.85 24.06 14.82
C ALA A 400 22.59 23.00 14.00
N LEU A 401 21.91 21.94 13.56
CA LEU A 401 22.52 20.81 12.85
C LEU A 401 22.97 21.16 11.43
N TRP A 402 22.19 21.94 10.69
CA TRP A 402 22.52 22.27 9.29
C TRP A 402 23.53 23.43 9.13
N VAL A 403 23.71 24.27 10.16
CA VAL A 403 24.65 25.41 10.15
C VAL A 403 26.02 24.98 10.62
N ASP A 404 26.11 23.84 11.33
CA ASP A 404 27.38 23.24 11.67
C ASP A 404 28.10 22.80 10.39
N PRO A 405 29.21 23.44 10.00
CA PRO A 405 29.96 23.05 8.82
C PRO A 405 30.62 21.67 8.97
N LYS A 406 30.70 21.13 10.20
CA LYS A 406 31.24 19.79 10.47
C LYS A 406 30.22 18.68 10.28
N ALA A 407 28.93 19.01 10.24
CA ALA A 407 27.89 18.03 9.95
C ALA A 407 27.98 17.58 8.49
N GLU A 408 27.78 16.30 8.25
CA GLU A 408 27.78 15.74 6.90
C GLU A 408 26.66 16.34 6.05
N ALA A 409 26.90 16.52 4.74
CA ALA A 409 25.94 17.17 3.83
C ALA A 409 24.56 16.52 3.85
N GLN A 410 24.49 15.18 3.95
CA GLN A 410 23.22 14.44 4.02
C GLN A 410 22.43 14.78 5.30
N LEU A 411 23.10 14.84 6.46
CA LEU A 411 22.46 15.26 7.71
C LEU A 411 21.97 16.71 7.61
N ARG A 412 22.81 17.60 7.09
CA ARG A 412 22.45 19.01 6.89
C ARG A 412 21.21 19.11 5.99
N ALA A 413 21.15 18.35 4.89
CA ALA A 413 20.00 18.32 3.98
C ALA A 413 18.73 17.80 4.67
N LEU A 414 18.79 16.73 5.47
CA LEU A 414 17.63 16.25 6.24
C LEU A 414 17.12 17.31 7.23
N ALA A 415 18.04 17.99 7.92
CA ALA A 415 17.71 19.08 8.83
C ALA A 415 17.09 20.28 8.09
N VAL A 416 17.61 20.64 6.89
CA VAL A 416 16.98 21.63 6.00
C VAL A 416 15.54 21.27 5.71
N GLY A 417 15.31 20.05 5.23
CA GLY A 417 14.00 19.62 4.80
C GLY A 417 12.97 19.63 5.93
N ALA A 418 13.36 19.23 7.14
CA ALA A 418 12.50 19.30 8.32
C ALA A 418 12.22 20.76 8.73
N TYR A 419 13.23 21.64 8.70
CA TYR A 419 13.12 23.04 9.15
C TYR A 419 11.98 23.79 8.46
N GLY A 420 11.78 23.58 7.15
CA GLY A 420 10.71 24.23 6.37
C GLY A 420 9.28 23.95 6.86
N PHE A 421 9.06 22.86 7.60
CA PHE A 421 7.74 22.48 8.14
C PHE A 421 7.53 22.88 9.60
N ILE A 422 8.61 23.02 10.37
CA ILE A 422 8.56 23.33 11.80
C ILE A 422 8.73 24.83 12.08
N ALA A 423 9.50 25.55 11.25
CA ALA A 423 9.69 26.98 11.41
C ALA A 423 8.37 27.77 11.25
N ARG A 424 8.26 28.87 12.00
CA ARG A 424 7.08 29.76 12.02
C ARG A 424 7.39 31.18 11.58
N ASP A 425 8.62 31.44 11.18
CA ASP A 425 9.12 32.73 10.77
C ASP A 425 10.04 32.61 9.54
N SER A 426 10.49 33.75 9.04
CA SER A 426 11.41 33.89 7.92
C SER A 426 12.87 34.09 8.36
N SER A 427 13.22 33.83 9.63
CA SER A 427 14.54 34.16 10.20
C SER A 427 15.72 33.45 9.51
N ALA A 428 15.48 32.29 8.90
CA ALA A 428 16.50 31.53 8.19
C ALA A 428 16.56 31.79 6.68
N VAL A 429 15.66 32.61 6.12
CA VAL A 429 15.57 32.81 4.66
C VAL A 429 16.89 33.31 4.08
N LYS A 430 17.59 34.22 4.76
CA LYS A 430 18.88 34.73 4.30
C LYS A 430 19.96 33.64 4.24
N GLU A 431 20.08 32.84 5.31
CA GLU A 431 21.08 31.76 5.41
C GLU A 431 20.80 30.66 4.38
N LEU A 432 19.54 30.24 4.26
CA LEU A 432 19.08 29.30 3.24
C LEU A 432 19.37 29.77 1.82
N GLY A 433 19.10 31.05 1.54
CA GLY A 433 19.41 31.67 0.26
C GLY A 433 20.90 31.60 -0.06
N ALA A 434 21.76 31.87 0.92
CA ALA A 434 23.21 31.76 0.74
C ALA A 434 23.64 30.34 0.38
N ILE A 435 23.12 29.30 1.06
CA ILE A 435 23.39 27.90 0.71
C ILE A 435 22.87 27.56 -0.70
N ALA A 436 21.68 28.04 -1.04
CA ALA A 436 21.07 27.82 -2.35
C ALA A 436 21.88 28.46 -3.51
N GLU A 437 22.58 29.57 -3.25
CA GLU A 437 23.45 30.25 -4.22
C GLU A 437 24.88 29.68 -4.28
N GLU A 438 25.32 28.92 -3.27
CA GLU A 438 26.68 28.41 -3.17
C GLU A 438 26.93 27.23 -4.13
N ASN A 439 27.62 27.50 -5.24
CA ASN A 439 27.95 26.47 -6.24
C ASN A 439 28.92 25.39 -5.74
N GLY A 440 29.65 25.64 -4.64
CA GLY A 440 30.57 24.68 -4.02
C GLY A 440 29.90 23.74 -3.01
N ALA A 441 28.65 24.00 -2.62
CA ALA A 441 27.92 23.15 -1.70
C ALA A 441 27.53 21.82 -2.35
N ASP A 442 27.29 20.80 -1.51
CA ASP A 442 26.68 19.56 -1.94
C ASP A 442 25.34 19.83 -2.66
N SER A 443 25.12 19.18 -3.80
CA SER A 443 23.96 19.46 -4.65
C SER A 443 22.65 19.09 -3.97
N GLY A 444 22.60 18.01 -3.19
CA GLY A 444 21.43 17.62 -2.42
C GLY A 444 21.09 18.66 -1.34
N LEU A 445 22.09 19.12 -0.61
CA LEU A 445 21.95 20.19 0.38
C LEU A 445 21.41 21.48 -0.26
N ARG A 446 21.97 21.88 -1.41
CA ARG A 446 21.58 23.11 -2.12
C ARG A 446 20.13 23.06 -2.62
N LEU A 447 19.68 21.94 -3.17
CA LEU A 447 18.31 21.78 -3.66
C LEU A 447 17.29 21.79 -2.53
N GLU A 448 17.59 21.10 -1.42
CA GLU A 448 16.72 21.14 -0.26
C GLU A 448 16.70 22.54 0.35
N ALA A 449 17.85 23.25 0.35
CA ALA A 449 17.93 24.63 0.83
C ALA A 449 17.10 25.58 -0.02
N ALA A 450 17.14 25.44 -1.35
CA ALA A 450 16.29 26.22 -2.27
C ALA A 450 14.79 25.92 -2.07
N THR A 451 14.44 24.66 -1.84
CA THR A 451 13.06 24.26 -1.57
C THR A 451 12.57 24.87 -0.25
N THR A 452 13.37 24.73 0.81
CA THR A 452 13.03 25.24 2.14
C THR A 452 13.06 26.76 2.21
N TYR A 453 13.96 27.41 1.48
CA TYR A 453 13.96 28.84 1.23
C TYR A 453 12.60 29.28 0.69
N ALA A 454 12.10 28.61 -0.36
CA ALA A 454 10.82 28.94 -0.98
C ALA A 454 9.60 28.58 -0.11
N ARG A 455 9.73 27.63 0.82
CA ARG A 455 8.72 27.32 1.85
C ARG A 455 8.65 28.37 2.96
N LEU A 456 9.65 29.23 3.11
CA LEU A 456 9.68 30.23 4.19
C LEU A 456 9.58 31.66 3.67
N ALA A 457 10.11 31.93 2.48
CA ALA A 457 10.06 33.24 1.86
C ALA A 457 8.62 33.68 1.52
N ASP A 458 8.39 34.97 1.67
CA ASP A 458 7.10 35.65 1.49
C ASP A 458 7.26 37.07 0.91
N SER A 459 8.41 37.37 0.29
CA SER A 459 8.73 38.69 -0.27
C SER A 459 9.14 38.62 -1.74
N VAL A 460 8.94 39.73 -2.46
CA VAL A 460 9.33 39.84 -3.88
C VAL A 460 10.84 39.75 -4.05
N ASP A 461 11.62 40.33 -3.13
CA ASP A 461 13.09 40.25 -3.16
C ASP A 461 13.58 38.80 -3.13
N ALA A 462 12.84 37.92 -2.45
CA ALA A 462 13.20 36.53 -2.37
C ALA A 462 13.09 35.79 -3.72
N ILE A 463 12.20 36.25 -4.61
CA ILE A 463 12.05 35.73 -5.98
C ILE A 463 13.31 36.01 -6.82
N ALA A 464 13.95 37.17 -6.61
CA ALA A 464 15.12 37.58 -7.39
C ALA A 464 16.29 36.59 -7.27
N LEU A 465 16.47 35.97 -6.10
CA LEU A 465 17.46 34.93 -5.87
C LEU A 465 17.19 33.70 -6.77
N LEU A 466 15.96 33.19 -6.77
CA LEU A 466 15.59 32.03 -7.58
C LEU A 466 15.68 32.34 -9.09
N GLN A 467 15.37 33.57 -9.49
CA GLN A 467 15.55 34.02 -10.87
C GLN A 467 17.02 34.01 -11.30
N ARG A 468 17.95 34.50 -10.46
CA ARG A 468 19.39 34.44 -10.74
C ARG A 468 19.86 33.01 -10.88
N GLN A 469 19.46 32.13 -9.95
CA GLN A 469 19.81 30.71 -10.00
C GLN A 469 19.28 30.04 -11.27
N ALA A 470 18.00 30.26 -11.60
CA ALA A 470 17.42 29.76 -12.84
C ALA A 470 18.18 30.26 -14.08
N GLN A 471 18.57 31.54 -14.11
CA GLN A 471 19.34 32.12 -15.21
C GLN A 471 20.72 31.46 -15.35
N THR A 472 21.44 31.25 -14.24
CA THR A 472 22.73 30.55 -14.25
C THR A 472 22.63 29.15 -14.86
N TYR A 473 21.58 28.39 -14.51
CA TYR A 473 21.36 27.06 -15.08
C TYR A 473 20.87 27.10 -16.53
N ALA A 474 20.09 28.11 -16.92
CA ALA A 474 19.72 28.32 -18.32
C ALA A 474 20.97 28.55 -19.19
N GLU A 475 21.86 29.43 -18.76
CA GLU A 475 23.13 29.73 -19.46
C GLU A 475 24.04 28.49 -19.53
N ALA A 476 24.12 27.71 -18.45
CA ALA A 476 24.86 26.45 -18.43
C ALA A 476 24.27 25.42 -19.41
N SER A 477 22.94 25.30 -19.47
CA SER A 477 22.22 24.44 -20.42
C SER A 477 22.51 24.87 -21.86
N ASP A 478 22.43 26.17 -22.17
CA ASP A 478 22.67 26.68 -23.52
C ASP A 478 24.13 26.51 -23.95
N LYS A 479 25.08 26.68 -23.03
CA LYS A 479 26.49 26.34 -23.28
C LYS A 479 26.65 24.85 -23.62
N LYS A 480 25.99 23.96 -22.88
CA LYS A 480 26.02 22.52 -23.17
C LYS A 480 25.31 22.15 -24.47
N LYS A 481 24.21 22.82 -24.85
CA LYS A 481 23.57 22.65 -26.16
C LYS A 481 24.53 22.98 -27.30
N ALA A 482 25.34 24.03 -27.16
CA ALA A 482 26.35 24.36 -28.15
C ALA A 482 27.46 23.27 -28.26
N GLU A 483 27.82 22.62 -27.15
CA GLU A 483 28.72 21.45 -27.16
C GLU A 483 28.06 20.23 -27.82
N VAL A 484 26.79 19.95 -27.51
CA VAL A 484 25.98 18.90 -28.15
C VAL A 484 25.93 19.11 -29.66
N ALA A 485 25.65 20.33 -30.13
CA ALA A 485 25.59 20.64 -31.56
C ALA A 485 26.91 20.35 -32.30
N LYS A 486 28.05 20.48 -31.60
CA LYS A 486 29.38 20.15 -32.15
C LYS A 486 29.69 18.64 -32.13
N ALA A 487 29.32 17.94 -31.05
CA ALA A 487 29.62 16.53 -30.87
C ALA A 487 28.63 15.60 -31.61
N LYS A 488 27.38 16.04 -31.77
CA LYS A 488 26.29 15.24 -32.35
C LYS A 488 26.58 14.70 -33.75
N PRO A 489 27.16 15.46 -34.71
CA PRO A 489 27.45 14.94 -36.05
C PRO A 489 28.40 13.73 -36.04
N ALA A 490 29.40 13.72 -35.15
CA ALA A 490 30.34 12.60 -35.02
C ALA A 490 29.65 11.35 -34.46
N TYR A 491 28.85 11.53 -33.40
CA TYR A 491 28.05 10.45 -32.82
C TYR A 491 27.02 9.88 -33.82
N ASP A 492 26.27 10.75 -34.50
CA ASP A 492 25.25 10.34 -35.47
C ASP A 492 25.85 9.58 -36.65
N LYS A 493 27.05 9.98 -37.12
CA LYS A 493 27.80 9.24 -38.13
C LYS A 493 28.15 7.82 -37.67
N VAL A 494 28.78 7.69 -36.50
CA VAL A 494 29.17 6.38 -35.96
C VAL A 494 27.94 5.51 -35.66
N LYS A 495 26.84 6.13 -35.18
CA LYS A 495 25.57 5.45 -34.97
C LYS A 495 24.99 4.90 -36.28
N ALA A 496 24.98 5.70 -37.35
CA ALA A 496 24.51 5.25 -38.66
C ALA A 496 25.34 4.08 -39.21
N GLU A 497 26.67 4.15 -39.08
CA GLU A 497 27.58 3.05 -39.44
C GLU A 497 27.30 1.80 -38.59
N PHE A 498 27.14 1.95 -37.27
CA PHE A 498 26.80 0.86 -36.36
C PHE A 498 25.45 0.21 -36.69
N ASP A 499 24.42 1.00 -36.93
CA ASP A 499 23.07 0.51 -37.29
C ASP A 499 23.10 -0.28 -38.62
N ALA A 500 23.90 0.16 -39.59
CA ALA A 500 24.10 -0.55 -40.86
C ALA A 500 24.81 -1.90 -40.67
N VAL A 501 25.86 -1.96 -39.84
CA VAL A 501 26.58 -3.21 -39.53
C VAL A 501 25.72 -4.15 -38.69
N LYS A 502 24.99 -3.61 -37.70
CA LYS A 502 24.03 -4.37 -36.89
C LYS A 502 22.97 -5.03 -37.77
N LYS A 503 22.40 -4.30 -38.73
CA LYS A 503 21.43 -4.85 -39.68
C LYS A 503 22.02 -6.02 -40.47
N ARG A 504 23.24 -5.88 -41.03
CA ARG A 504 23.92 -6.98 -41.74
C ARG A 504 24.17 -8.19 -40.85
N PHE A 505 24.56 -7.96 -39.59
CA PHE A 505 24.76 -9.03 -38.62
C PHE A 505 23.47 -9.77 -38.28
N ASP A 506 22.38 -9.05 -38.07
CA ASP A 506 21.05 -9.62 -37.81
C ASP A 506 20.53 -10.40 -39.04
N ASP A 507 20.72 -9.87 -40.26
CA ASP A 507 20.37 -10.54 -41.52
C ASP A 507 21.17 -11.82 -41.74
N ALA A 508 22.48 -11.80 -41.47
CA ALA A 508 23.34 -12.98 -41.57
C ALA A 508 22.94 -14.07 -40.57
N LYS A 509 22.60 -13.69 -39.33
CA LYS A 509 22.06 -14.62 -38.34
C LYS A 509 20.75 -15.26 -38.79
N ALA A 510 19.84 -14.47 -39.34
CA ALA A 510 18.58 -14.97 -39.87
C ALA A 510 18.80 -15.95 -41.04
N LYS A 511 19.74 -15.64 -41.94
CA LYS A 511 20.14 -16.51 -43.06
C LYS A 511 20.75 -17.82 -42.57
N ALA A 512 21.68 -17.78 -41.61
CA ALA A 512 22.28 -18.98 -41.03
C ALA A 512 21.26 -19.86 -40.31
N LEU A 513 20.33 -19.26 -39.54
CA LEU A 513 19.24 -19.99 -38.90
C LEU A 513 18.33 -20.66 -39.92
N LYS A 514 17.96 -19.95 -41.00
CA LYS A 514 17.17 -20.52 -42.10
C LYS A 514 17.91 -21.68 -42.77
N ALA A 515 19.20 -21.51 -43.06
CA ALA A 515 20.02 -22.54 -43.69
C ALA A 515 20.11 -23.80 -42.82
N ALA A 516 20.32 -23.65 -41.51
CA ALA A 516 20.37 -24.77 -40.56
C ALA A 516 19.04 -25.54 -40.46
N SER A 517 17.92 -24.91 -40.81
CA SER A 517 16.58 -25.52 -40.82
C SER A 517 16.14 -26.11 -42.17
N ASP A 518 16.91 -25.90 -43.24
CA ASP A 518 16.55 -26.36 -44.59
C ASP A 518 17.19 -27.72 -44.89
N THR A 519 16.38 -28.78 -44.92
CA THR A 519 16.83 -30.17 -45.14
C THR A 519 17.36 -30.42 -46.56
N LYS A 520 17.27 -29.44 -47.46
CA LYS A 520 17.78 -29.55 -48.85
C LYS A 520 19.18 -28.98 -49.02
N LEU A 521 19.71 -28.26 -48.02
CA LEU A 521 21.06 -27.69 -48.09
C LEU A 521 22.11 -28.71 -47.61
N SER A 522 23.28 -28.69 -48.23
CA SER A 522 24.42 -29.51 -47.80
C SER A 522 25.05 -28.96 -46.52
N THR A 523 25.80 -29.81 -45.81
CA THR A 523 26.60 -29.41 -44.64
C THR A 523 27.54 -28.24 -44.96
N ASP A 524 28.10 -28.20 -46.17
CA ASP A 524 28.98 -27.12 -46.61
C ASP A 524 28.23 -25.78 -46.74
N GLN A 525 26.98 -25.81 -47.23
CA GLN A 525 26.15 -24.61 -47.36
C GLN A 525 25.75 -24.05 -45.98
N ILE A 526 25.43 -24.94 -45.03
CA ILE A 526 25.14 -24.55 -43.63
C ILE A 526 26.40 -23.97 -42.97
N THR A 527 27.55 -24.61 -43.16
CA THR A 527 28.85 -24.18 -42.62
C THR A 527 29.28 -22.83 -43.19
N ALA A 528 29.06 -22.60 -44.49
CA ALA A 528 29.34 -21.33 -45.15
C ALA A 528 28.49 -20.17 -44.57
N ALA A 529 27.20 -20.42 -44.32
CA ALA A 529 26.31 -19.44 -43.71
C ALA A 529 26.71 -19.11 -42.25
N ALA A 530 27.15 -20.11 -41.47
CA ALA A 530 27.68 -19.88 -40.13
C ALA A 530 28.99 -19.06 -40.16
N LYS A 531 29.91 -19.37 -41.08
CA LYS A 531 31.16 -18.62 -41.25
C LYS A 531 30.93 -17.16 -41.66
N GLU A 532 29.92 -16.89 -42.48
CA GLU A 532 29.49 -15.52 -42.83
C GLU A 532 29.07 -14.72 -41.59
N VAL A 533 28.35 -15.34 -40.64
CA VAL A 533 28.01 -14.71 -39.35
C VAL A 533 29.26 -14.37 -38.54
N ASP A 534 30.23 -15.28 -38.45
CA ASP A 534 31.47 -15.04 -37.70
C ASP A 534 32.30 -13.91 -38.28
N VAL A 535 32.39 -13.79 -39.61
CA VAL A 535 33.07 -12.68 -40.28
C VAL A 535 32.39 -11.35 -39.96
N ILE A 536 31.07 -11.27 -40.09
CA ILE A 536 30.31 -10.04 -39.82
C ILE A 536 30.33 -9.70 -38.32
N LYS A 537 30.41 -10.71 -37.44
CA LYS A 537 30.50 -10.50 -35.98
C LYS A 537 31.74 -9.68 -35.61
N VAL A 538 32.89 -9.94 -36.22
CA VAL A 538 34.12 -9.17 -35.97
C VAL A 538 33.92 -7.70 -36.34
N GLU A 539 33.28 -7.42 -37.48
CA GLU A 539 32.92 -6.07 -37.89
C GLU A 539 31.92 -5.42 -36.92
N PHE A 540 30.89 -6.17 -36.50
CA PHE A 540 29.89 -5.73 -35.53
C PHE A 540 30.52 -5.36 -34.18
N ASP A 541 31.38 -6.21 -33.63
CA ASP A 541 32.02 -5.98 -32.34
C ASP A 541 32.97 -4.78 -32.40
N ALA A 542 33.73 -4.62 -33.49
CA ALA A 542 34.56 -3.44 -33.72
C ALA A 542 33.73 -2.15 -33.83
N MET A 543 32.61 -2.18 -34.55
CA MET A 543 31.72 -1.02 -34.69
C MET A 543 30.95 -0.71 -33.40
N LYS A 544 30.56 -1.73 -32.63
CA LYS A 544 29.97 -1.58 -31.30
C LYS A 544 30.93 -0.87 -30.35
N ALA A 545 32.22 -1.21 -30.39
CA ALA A 545 33.24 -0.53 -29.59
C ALA A 545 33.38 0.95 -29.97
N LYS A 546 33.37 1.28 -31.26
CA LYS A 546 33.37 2.69 -31.73
C LYS A 546 32.11 3.45 -31.33
N TYR A 547 30.93 2.86 -31.52
CA TYR A 547 29.66 3.45 -31.11
C TYR A 547 29.61 3.71 -29.60
N LYS A 548 30.09 2.76 -28.79
CA LYS A 548 30.22 2.96 -27.34
C LYS A 548 31.19 4.09 -27.02
N ALA A 549 32.39 4.08 -27.59
CA ALA A 549 33.40 5.12 -27.33
C ALA A 549 32.93 6.53 -27.70
N GLU A 550 32.18 6.68 -28.79
CA GLU A 550 31.61 7.98 -29.17
C GLU A 550 30.38 8.33 -28.33
N GLY A 551 29.57 7.35 -27.96
CA GLY A 551 28.46 7.52 -27.02
C GLY A 551 28.90 7.94 -25.64
N ASP A 552 30.02 7.41 -25.13
CA ASP A 552 30.61 7.77 -23.84
C ASP A 552 31.12 9.23 -23.80
N LYS A 553 31.43 9.82 -24.97
CA LYS A 553 31.75 11.26 -25.10
C LYS A 553 30.49 12.12 -25.23
N PHE A 554 29.54 11.70 -26.06
CA PHE A 554 28.36 12.49 -26.42
C PHE A 554 27.29 12.51 -25.33
N LYS A 555 26.90 11.34 -24.81
CA LYS A 555 25.75 11.19 -23.90
C LYS A 555 25.88 11.97 -22.58
N PRO A 556 27.07 12.09 -21.94
CA PRO A 556 27.21 12.92 -20.75
C PRO A 556 26.93 14.40 -21.02
N ILE A 557 27.30 14.92 -22.20
CA ILE A 557 27.06 16.32 -22.59
C ILE A 557 25.58 16.55 -22.84
N GLU A 558 24.92 15.62 -23.55
CA GLU A 558 23.48 15.64 -23.80
C GLU A 558 22.69 15.58 -22.48
N ARG A 559 23.04 14.66 -21.58
CA ARG A 559 22.42 14.57 -20.25
C ARG A 559 22.61 15.85 -19.44
N ALA A 560 23.78 16.49 -19.51
CA ALA A 560 24.02 17.74 -18.80
C ALA A 560 23.10 18.88 -19.27
N VAL A 561 22.67 18.90 -20.54
CA VAL A 561 21.66 19.87 -21.03
C VAL A 561 20.34 19.68 -20.29
N GLU A 562 19.88 18.43 -20.21
CA GLU A 562 18.63 18.04 -19.55
C GLU A 562 18.70 18.31 -18.05
N ASP A 563 19.79 17.93 -17.38
CA ASP A 563 20.00 18.15 -15.95
C ASP A 563 19.98 19.65 -15.61
N TYR A 564 20.71 20.48 -16.36
CA TYR A 564 20.70 21.93 -16.15
C TYR A 564 19.33 22.56 -16.44
N ARG A 565 18.62 22.09 -17.46
CA ARG A 565 17.25 22.53 -17.69
C ARG A 565 16.32 22.10 -16.55
N GLY A 566 16.48 20.90 -16.03
CA GLY A 566 15.77 20.40 -14.85
C GLY A 566 16.01 21.27 -13.63
N TYR A 567 17.25 21.64 -13.33
CA TYR A 567 17.58 22.57 -12.24
C TYR A 567 16.97 23.94 -12.44
N GLN A 568 17.08 24.52 -13.64
CA GLN A 568 16.42 25.78 -13.98
C GLN A 568 14.91 25.70 -13.67
N ARG A 569 14.22 24.65 -14.13
CA ARG A 569 12.79 24.45 -13.86
C ARG A 569 12.50 24.29 -12.38
N GLY A 570 13.33 23.58 -11.63
CA GLY A 570 13.24 23.48 -10.18
C GLY A 570 13.18 24.85 -9.51
N PHE A 571 14.18 25.71 -9.76
CA PHE A 571 14.19 27.08 -9.21
C PHE A 571 13.00 27.92 -9.66
N GLN A 572 12.59 27.81 -10.93
CA GLN A 572 11.42 28.53 -11.44
C GLN A 572 10.11 28.05 -10.78
N THR A 573 9.95 26.75 -10.50
CA THR A 573 8.77 26.24 -9.80
C THR A 573 8.72 26.66 -8.33
N HIS A 574 9.88 26.85 -7.69
CA HIS A 574 9.96 27.44 -6.35
C HIS A 574 9.42 28.88 -6.30
N ILE A 575 9.46 29.64 -7.41
CA ILE A 575 8.84 30.98 -7.47
C ILE A 575 7.34 30.90 -7.22
N ALA A 576 6.65 29.85 -7.68
CA ALA A 576 5.21 29.66 -7.40
C ALA A 576 4.90 29.46 -5.90
N ARG A 577 5.84 28.89 -5.12
CA ARG A 577 5.71 28.80 -3.65
C ARG A 577 5.76 30.19 -3.00
N ILE A 578 6.64 31.06 -3.47
CA ILE A 578 6.78 32.41 -2.92
C ILE A 578 5.62 33.31 -3.37
N GLU A 579 5.25 33.24 -4.65
CA GLU A 579 4.16 34.04 -5.24
C GLU A 579 2.85 33.89 -4.46
N ILE A 580 2.43 32.66 -4.17
CA ILE A 580 1.16 32.46 -3.46
C ILE A 580 1.21 32.98 -2.03
N ALA A 581 2.36 32.90 -1.35
CA ALA A 581 2.51 33.47 -0.02
C ALA A 581 2.35 35.01 -0.04
N ILE A 582 3.00 35.69 -1.00
CA ILE A 582 2.87 37.13 -1.22
C ILE A 582 1.42 37.51 -1.53
N ARG A 583 0.79 36.81 -2.47
CA ARG A 583 -0.57 37.12 -2.95
C ARG A 583 -1.62 36.88 -1.88
N CYS A 584 -1.54 35.77 -1.15
CA CYS A 584 -2.57 35.39 -0.20
C CYS A 584 -2.45 36.09 1.16
N LYS A 585 -1.27 36.61 1.54
CA LYS A 585 -1.06 37.39 2.78
C LYS A 585 -1.67 36.74 4.03
N GLY A 586 -1.52 35.42 4.17
CA GLY A 586 -2.05 34.69 5.32
C GLY A 586 -3.56 34.41 5.31
N LYS A 587 -4.29 34.69 4.23
CA LYS A 587 -5.74 34.41 4.12
C LYS A 587 -6.03 32.95 3.81
N PRO A 588 -6.71 32.18 4.68
CA PRO A 588 -6.96 30.76 4.47
C PRO A 588 -7.72 30.45 3.16
N GLU A 589 -8.75 31.22 2.85
CA GLU A 589 -9.58 31.04 1.65
C GLU A 589 -8.80 31.23 0.34
N CYS A 590 -7.80 32.12 0.34
CA CYS A 590 -6.92 32.32 -0.82
C CYS A 590 -6.00 31.11 -1.04
N PHE A 591 -5.45 30.54 0.03
CA PHE A 591 -4.64 29.32 -0.06
C PHE A 591 -5.47 28.12 -0.48
N ALA A 592 -6.70 27.97 0.04
CA ALA A 592 -7.60 26.90 -0.38
C ALA A 592 -7.92 26.95 -1.88
N GLY A 593 -8.04 28.14 -2.46
CA GLY A 593 -8.20 28.30 -3.92
C GLY A 593 -7.05 27.74 -4.77
N ALA A 594 -5.89 27.44 -4.18
CA ALA A 594 -4.77 26.81 -4.89
C ALA A 594 -5.08 25.37 -5.32
N PHE A 595 -5.90 24.64 -4.57
CA PHE A 595 -6.18 23.21 -4.82
C PHE A 595 -6.97 22.96 -6.10
N THR A 596 -7.66 23.98 -6.61
CA THR A 596 -8.48 23.92 -7.83
C THR A 596 -7.89 24.74 -8.98
N ALA A 597 -6.73 25.37 -8.77
CA ALA A 597 -6.11 26.25 -9.76
C ALA A 597 -5.60 25.43 -10.95
N LYS A 598 -5.88 25.90 -12.17
CA LYS A 598 -5.40 25.24 -13.40
C LYS A 598 -3.94 25.63 -13.70
N PRO A 599 -3.18 24.80 -14.44
CA PRO A 599 -1.79 25.12 -14.79
C PRO A 599 -1.59 26.49 -15.44
N ASP A 600 -2.46 26.88 -16.39
CA ASP A 600 -2.35 28.19 -17.04
C ASP A 600 -2.71 29.36 -16.13
N GLU A 601 -3.61 29.18 -15.17
CA GLU A 601 -3.95 30.20 -14.17
C GLU A 601 -2.77 30.45 -13.23
N VAL A 602 -2.06 29.39 -12.82
CA VAL A 602 -0.85 29.51 -12.00
C VAL A 602 0.28 30.12 -12.82
N ALA A 603 0.46 29.68 -14.07
CA ALA A 603 1.45 30.24 -14.98
C ALA A 603 1.26 31.74 -15.20
N ALA A 604 0.02 32.20 -15.40
CA ALA A 604 -0.29 33.63 -15.55
C ALA A 604 0.13 34.46 -14.32
N LYS A 605 -0.01 33.91 -13.11
CA LYS A 605 0.35 34.59 -11.85
C LYS A 605 1.86 34.72 -11.67
N VAL A 606 2.63 33.72 -12.10
CA VAL A 606 4.10 33.74 -11.99
C VAL A 606 4.80 34.31 -13.24
N ALA A 607 4.07 34.59 -14.32
CA ALA A 607 4.61 35.15 -15.56
C ALA A 607 5.44 36.44 -15.39
N PRO A 608 5.10 37.37 -14.46
CA PRO A 608 5.96 38.53 -14.19
C PRO A 608 7.38 38.16 -13.70
N HIS A 609 7.56 36.93 -13.22
CA HIS A 609 8.80 36.46 -12.61
C HIS A 609 9.52 35.39 -13.46
N ILE A 610 8.86 34.79 -14.46
CA ILE A 610 9.43 33.71 -15.28
C ILE A 610 9.36 34.12 -16.75
N LYS A 611 10.47 34.62 -17.29
CA LYS A 611 10.55 35.22 -18.63
C LYS A 611 10.18 34.26 -19.76
N ASP A 612 10.51 32.98 -19.63
CA ASP A 612 10.30 31.96 -20.66
C ASP A 612 9.03 31.13 -20.45
N ILE A 613 8.11 31.55 -19.56
CA ILE A 613 6.94 30.74 -19.20
C ILE A 613 5.98 30.44 -20.36
N LYS A 614 5.93 31.33 -21.35
CA LYS A 614 5.14 31.15 -22.57
C LYS A 614 5.60 29.95 -23.40
N ASP A 615 6.86 29.56 -23.25
CA ASP A 615 7.48 28.46 -23.98
C ASP A 615 7.37 27.13 -23.20
N TRP A 616 6.70 27.14 -22.04
CA TRP A 616 6.55 25.93 -21.21
C TRP A 616 5.48 25.00 -21.75
N THR A 617 5.76 23.70 -21.68
CA THR A 617 4.78 22.65 -21.98
C THR A 617 3.70 22.58 -20.90
N ALA A 618 2.59 21.88 -21.19
CA ALA A 618 1.56 21.62 -20.18
C ALA A 618 2.14 20.88 -18.96
N ASP A 619 3.01 19.89 -19.20
CA ASP A 619 3.64 19.10 -18.13
C ASP A 619 4.58 19.95 -17.25
N GLU A 620 5.35 20.86 -17.85
CA GLU A 620 6.20 21.78 -17.08
C GLU A 620 5.36 22.69 -16.17
N LYS A 621 4.19 23.15 -16.64
CA LYS A 621 3.28 23.98 -15.85
C LYS A 621 2.63 23.23 -14.69
N ILE A 622 2.50 21.90 -14.75
CA ILE A 622 2.02 21.09 -13.61
C ILE A 622 2.95 21.29 -12.40
N GLY A 623 4.27 21.38 -12.61
CA GLY A 623 5.23 21.65 -11.53
C GLY A 623 4.97 22.95 -10.77
N LEU A 624 4.41 23.98 -11.43
CA LEU A 624 3.98 25.23 -10.78
C LEU A 624 2.78 24.99 -9.86
N VAL A 625 1.79 24.22 -10.33
CA VAL A 625 0.58 23.88 -9.56
C VAL A 625 0.96 23.07 -8.32
N THR A 626 1.75 22.02 -8.48
CA THR A 626 2.22 21.17 -7.37
C THR A 626 2.96 21.99 -6.32
N SER A 627 3.85 22.88 -6.77
CA SER A 627 4.61 23.79 -5.90
C SER A 627 3.71 24.79 -5.15
N GLN A 628 2.76 25.41 -5.85
CA GLN A 628 1.80 26.32 -5.26
C GLN A 628 0.94 25.62 -4.19
N ILE A 629 0.47 24.40 -4.50
CA ILE A 629 -0.37 23.59 -3.61
C ILE A 629 0.40 23.15 -2.37
N GLU A 630 1.65 22.71 -2.51
CA GLU A 630 2.49 22.37 -1.35
C GLU A 630 2.60 23.55 -0.39
N ARG A 631 2.89 24.76 -0.91
CA ARG A 631 2.95 25.98 -0.08
C ARG A 631 1.61 26.27 0.58
N ALA A 632 0.52 26.20 -0.16
CA ALA A 632 -0.81 26.46 0.35
C ALA A 632 -1.18 25.52 1.50
N ALA A 633 -0.97 24.20 1.33
CA ALA A 633 -1.21 23.21 2.36
C ALA A 633 -0.34 23.45 3.60
N LEU A 634 0.95 23.80 3.41
CA LEU A 634 1.85 24.15 4.50
C LEU A 634 1.33 25.36 5.30
N GLU A 635 0.91 26.44 4.63
CA GLU A 635 0.40 27.64 5.29
C GLU A 635 -0.93 27.39 6.02
N LEU A 636 -1.86 26.63 5.42
CA LEU A 636 -3.08 26.19 6.10
C LEU A 636 -2.74 25.35 7.35
N GLY A 637 -1.76 24.44 7.25
CA GLY A 637 -1.28 23.65 8.38
C GLY A 637 -0.68 24.51 9.51
N LYS A 638 0.08 25.56 9.18
CA LYS A 638 0.64 26.52 10.17
C LYS A 638 -0.45 27.33 10.87
N MET A 639 -1.53 27.68 10.17
CA MET A 639 -2.69 28.36 10.75
C MET A 639 -3.47 27.47 11.71
N GLY A 640 -3.36 26.14 11.58
CA GLY A 640 -4.01 25.16 12.44
C GLY A 640 -5.54 25.29 12.38
N THR A 641 -6.19 25.32 13.54
CA THR A 641 -7.66 25.42 13.65
C THR A 641 -8.24 26.70 13.06
N LYS A 642 -7.44 27.76 12.88
CA LYS A 642 -7.88 28.99 12.18
C LYS A 642 -8.21 28.74 10.70
N ALA A 643 -7.68 27.67 10.11
CA ALA A 643 -7.97 27.25 8.74
C ALA A 643 -9.08 26.18 8.65
N SER A 644 -9.76 25.85 9.75
CA SER A 644 -10.78 24.78 9.78
C SER A 644 -11.92 24.98 8.76
N GLY A 645 -12.27 26.22 8.43
CA GLY A 645 -13.24 26.53 7.36
C GLY A 645 -12.81 26.06 5.97
N GLN A 646 -11.56 25.66 5.78
CA GLN A 646 -11.01 25.13 4.52
C GLN A 646 -10.87 23.61 4.52
N LEU A 647 -11.39 22.90 5.53
CA LEU A 647 -11.30 21.45 5.66
C LEU A 647 -11.85 20.73 4.42
N GLY A 648 -12.98 21.19 3.86
CA GLY A 648 -13.58 20.60 2.66
C GLY A 648 -12.61 20.59 1.47
N ALA A 649 -11.90 21.69 1.23
CA ALA A 649 -10.94 21.80 0.14
C ALA A 649 -9.75 20.85 0.32
N LEU A 650 -9.24 20.72 1.56
CA LEU A 650 -8.19 19.74 1.88
C LEU A 650 -8.67 18.31 1.66
N LEU A 651 -9.87 17.94 2.13
CA LEU A 651 -10.40 16.59 1.96
C LEU A 651 -10.64 16.22 0.49
N THR A 652 -11.10 17.18 -0.34
CA THR A 652 -11.17 16.97 -1.80
C THR A 652 -9.77 16.76 -2.40
N ALA A 653 -8.80 17.59 -2.03
CA ALA A 653 -7.42 17.48 -2.54
C ALA A 653 -6.72 16.19 -2.06
N ALA A 654 -7.16 15.57 -0.96
CA ALA A 654 -6.65 14.28 -0.50
C ALA A 654 -6.97 13.12 -1.46
N GLN A 655 -7.85 13.32 -2.45
CA GLN A 655 -8.16 12.36 -3.51
C GLN A 655 -7.24 12.48 -4.73
N SER A 656 -6.29 13.42 -4.73
CA SER A 656 -5.37 13.62 -5.84
C SER A 656 -4.53 12.39 -6.15
N ASP A 657 -4.34 12.12 -7.44
CA ASP A 657 -3.39 11.13 -7.95
C ASP A 657 -1.95 11.65 -7.98
N ASP A 658 -1.74 12.96 -7.78
CA ASP A 658 -0.39 13.54 -7.63
C ASP A 658 0.15 13.29 -6.22
N ARG A 659 1.32 12.65 -6.14
CA ARG A 659 1.92 12.23 -4.88
C ARG A 659 2.20 13.40 -3.95
N VAL A 660 2.75 14.49 -4.48
CA VAL A 660 3.20 15.65 -3.70
C VAL A 660 2.01 16.43 -3.18
N ILE A 661 0.97 16.62 -4.01
CA ILE A 661 -0.29 17.25 -3.59
C ILE A 661 -0.91 16.47 -2.43
N ARG A 662 -1.09 15.15 -2.60
CA ARG A 662 -1.71 14.31 -1.59
C ARG A 662 -0.92 14.31 -0.30
N GLN A 663 0.40 14.12 -0.36
CA GLN A 663 1.27 14.14 0.82
C GLN A 663 1.21 15.49 1.55
N SER A 664 1.20 16.61 0.83
CA SER A 664 1.12 17.95 1.43
C SER A 664 -0.19 18.16 2.18
N VAL A 665 -1.31 17.68 1.60
CA VAL A 665 -2.63 17.70 2.24
C VAL A 665 -2.66 16.82 3.49
N LEU A 666 -2.15 15.60 3.42
CA LEU A 666 -2.09 14.68 4.57
C LEU A 666 -1.28 15.27 5.75
N LEU A 667 -0.23 16.05 5.47
CA LEU A 667 0.56 16.76 6.50
C LEU A 667 -0.16 17.95 7.13
N ALA A 668 -1.13 18.54 6.43
CA ALA A 668 -1.90 19.70 6.89
C ALA A 668 -3.16 19.29 7.67
N LEU A 669 -3.85 18.23 7.21
CA LEU A 669 -5.13 17.77 7.77
C LEU A 669 -5.14 17.59 9.30
N PRO A 670 -4.19 16.89 9.96
CA PRO A 670 -4.19 16.72 11.43
C PRO A 670 -4.09 18.02 12.23
N LYS A 671 -3.61 19.09 11.60
CA LYS A 671 -3.42 20.42 12.21
C LYS A 671 -4.65 21.31 12.02
N VAL A 672 -5.37 21.13 10.91
CA VAL A 672 -6.51 21.95 10.51
C VAL A 672 -7.85 21.37 10.97
N ALA A 673 -8.00 20.05 10.89
CA ALA A 673 -9.25 19.36 11.18
C ALA A 673 -9.60 19.40 12.68
N PRO A 674 -10.90 19.50 13.04
CA PRO A 674 -11.34 19.31 14.41
C PRO A 674 -11.06 17.88 14.89
N LYS A 675 -11.06 17.67 16.20
CA LYS A 675 -10.85 16.35 16.81
C LYS A 675 -12.01 16.09 17.79
N PRO A 676 -12.89 15.11 17.54
CA PRO A 676 -12.92 14.20 16.38
C PRO A 676 -13.31 14.88 15.05
N CYS A 677 -12.98 14.23 13.91
CA CYS A 677 -13.39 14.65 12.56
C CYS A 677 -14.11 13.49 11.82
N ASN A 678 -15.43 13.47 11.83
CA ASN A 678 -16.22 12.41 11.18
C ASN A 678 -16.09 12.46 9.64
N ASP A 679 -16.21 13.66 9.05
CA ASP A 679 -16.07 13.88 7.60
C ASP A 679 -14.73 13.37 7.05
N CYS A 680 -13.67 13.45 7.87
CA CYS A 680 -12.35 12.97 7.50
C CYS A 680 -12.35 11.46 7.22
N LEU A 681 -13.10 10.65 7.98
CA LEU A 681 -13.12 9.20 7.78
C LEU A 681 -13.69 8.83 6.41
N GLY A 682 -14.89 9.32 6.10
CA GLY A 682 -15.55 9.04 4.83
C GLY A 682 -14.73 9.50 3.63
N LYS A 683 -14.18 10.72 3.69
CA LYS A 683 -13.38 11.28 2.59
C LYS A 683 -12.03 10.59 2.41
N LEU A 684 -11.38 10.17 3.49
CA LEU A 684 -10.13 9.39 3.40
C LEU A 684 -10.39 7.97 2.90
N ASP A 685 -11.52 7.35 3.26
CA ASP A 685 -11.94 6.04 2.73
C ASP A 685 -12.22 6.13 1.21
N GLU A 686 -12.90 7.19 0.74
CA GLU A 686 -13.06 7.50 -0.69
C GLU A 686 -11.69 7.64 -1.39
N ALA A 687 -10.76 8.35 -0.76
CA ALA A 687 -9.42 8.57 -1.28
C ALA A 687 -8.63 7.26 -1.39
N ILE A 688 -8.68 6.41 -0.37
CA ILE A 688 -8.05 5.08 -0.37
C ILE A 688 -8.62 4.25 -1.52
N LYS A 689 -9.94 4.21 -1.67
CA LYS A 689 -10.62 3.49 -2.76
C LYS A 689 -10.20 4.00 -4.14
N ALA A 690 -10.13 5.31 -4.34
CA ALA A 690 -9.69 5.91 -5.61
C ALA A 690 -8.24 5.54 -5.99
N GLY A 691 -7.39 5.30 -4.99
CA GLY A 691 -6.00 4.88 -5.19
C GLY A 691 -5.79 3.36 -5.30
N GLN A 692 -6.81 2.53 -5.07
CA GLN A 692 -6.65 1.07 -5.14
C GLN A 692 -6.25 0.63 -6.55
N GLY A 693 -5.28 -0.29 -6.64
CA GLY A 693 -4.76 -0.80 -7.91
C GLY A 693 -3.75 0.12 -8.62
N LYS A 694 -3.56 1.37 -8.17
CA LYS A 694 -2.56 2.29 -8.71
C LYS A 694 -1.22 2.11 -7.98
N SER A 695 -0.25 1.48 -8.63
CA SER A 695 1.08 1.21 -8.03
C SER A 695 1.79 2.49 -7.57
N THR A 696 1.61 3.59 -8.30
CA THR A 696 2.16 4.92 -7.97
C THR A 696 1.60 5.51 -6.66
N LEU A 697 0.45 5.02 -6.18
CA LEU A 697 -0.21 5.46 -4.95
C LEU A 697 -0.19 4.43 -3.83
N ALA A 698 0.44 3.26 -4.02
CA ALA A 698 0.42 2.19 -3.04
C ALA A 698 0.94 2.65 -1.67
N GLU A 699 2.11 3.31 -1.64
CA GLU A 699 2.68 3.89 -0.41
C GLU A 699 1.78 4.99 0.18
N LEU A 700 1.22 5.85 -0.66
CA LEU A 700 0.35 6.93 -0.19
C LEU A 700 -0.98 6.43 0.37
N ASN A 701 -1.53 5.33 -0.13
CA ASN A 701 -2.71 4.72 0.46
C ASN A 701 -2.41 4.19 1.86
N VAL A 702 -1.18 3.74 2.14
CA VAL A 702 -0.75 3.38 3.49
C VAL A 702 -0.78 4.62 4.38
N GLU A 703 -0.15 5.73 3.98
CA GLU A 703 -0.18 6.99 4.74
C GLU A 703 -1.61 7.53 4.94
N THR A 704 -2.46 7.43 3.92
CA THR A 704 -3.88 7.85 3.98
C THR A 704 -4.65 6.98 4.98
N THR A 705 -4.38 5.67 5.01
CA THR A 705 -4.97 4.74 5.98
C THR A 705 -4.49 5.04 7.41
N ILE A 706 -3.21 5.37 7.59
CA ILE A 706 -2.66 5.79 8.87
C ILE A 706 -3.38 7.04 9.38
N LEU A 707 -3.54 8.06 8.53
CA LEU A 707 -4.26 9.28 8.90
C LEU A 707 -5.74 9.03 9.21
N ARG A 708 -6.40 8.16 8.43
CA ARG A 708 -7.77 7.73 8.68
C ARG A 708 -7.88 7.05 10.05
N ASN A 709 -6.94 6.17 10.39
CA ASN A 709 -6.87 5.50 11.68
C ASN A 709 -6.61 6.47 12.83
N TYR A 710 -5.76 7.48 12.60
CA TYR A 710 -5.52 8.56 13.56
C TYR A 710 -6.83 9.28 13.92
N PHE A 711 -7.61 9.74 12.94
CA PHE A 711 -8.88 10.41 13.21
C PHE A 711 -9.90 9.51 13.92
N ARG A 712 -9.97 8.23 13.55
CA ARG A 712 -10.81 7.25 14.25
C ARG A 712 -10.40 7.10 15.72
N ALA A 713 -9.11 7.01 15.99
CA ALA A 713 -8.55 6.93 17.35
C ALA A 713 -8.84 8.20 18.19
N GLN A 714 -9.05 9.35 17.55
CA GLN A 714 -9.50 10.59 18.21
C GLN A 714 -11.03 10.63 18.47
N GLY A 715 -11.74 9.52 18.24
CA GLY A 715 -13.19 9.40 18.51
C GLY A 715 -14.08 9.69 17.31
N ALA A 716 -13.53 9.84 16.09
CA ALA A 716 -14.35 10.01 14.90
C ALA A 716 -15.17 8.75 14.59
N LYS A 717 -16.43 8.93 14.25
CA LYS A 717 -17.37 7.87 13.85
C LYS A 717 -17.62 7.97 12.35
N SER A 718 -17.63 6.84 11.67
CA SER A 718 -18.01 6.79 10.26
C SER A 718 -19.53 6.70 10.15
N ASP A 719 -20.14 7.58 9.35
CA ASP A 719 -21.57 7.51 9.04
C ASP A 719 -21.91 6.29 8.15
N SER A 720 -20.90 5.65 7.54
CA SER A 720 -21.07 4.45 6.70
C SER A 720 -21.10 3.14 7.48
N ALA A 721 -20.84 3.16 8.80
CA ALA A 721 -21.02 1.97 9.60
C ALA A 721 -22.52 1.69 9.70
N ALA A 722 -22.98 0.62 9.04
CA ALA A 722 -24.32 0.09 9.28
C ALA A 722 -24.52 0.01 10.81
N PRO A 723 -25.66 0.48 11.34
CA PRO A 723 -25.92 0.36 12.76
C PRO A 723 -25.75 -1.12 13.14
N PRO A 724 -25.07 -1.42 14.27
CA PRO A 724 -25.01 -2.80 14.75
C PRO A 724 -26.45 -3.32 14.79
N ALA A 725 -26.68 -4.53 14.26
CA ALA A 725 -27.99 -5.14 14.27
C ALA A 725 -28.56 -5.00 15.69
N GLU A 726 -29.68 -4.29 15.84
CA GLU A 726 -30.31 -4.11 17.15
C GLU A 726 -30.49 -5.50 17.75
N ALA A 727 -29.94 -5.70 18.95
CA ALA A 727 -30.17 -6.93 19.67
C ALA A 727 -31.68 -7.13 19.77
N PRO A 728 -32.23 -8.30 19.41
CA PRO A 728 -33.67 -8.52 19.46
C PRO A 728 -34.16 -8.16 20.86
N ALA A 729 -35.19 -7.31 20.93
CA ALA A 729 -35.82 -6.96 22.19
C ALA A 729 -36.18 -8.26 22.92
N LYS A 730 -35.61 -8.43 24.12
CA LYS A 730 -35.78 -9.63 24.95
C LYS A 730 -37.22 -9.83 25.40
#